data_AF-A0AAZ3S579-F1
#
_entry.id   AF-A0AAZ3S579-F1
#
_cell.length_a   1.000
_cell.length_b   1.000
_cell.length_c   1.000
_cell.angle_alpha   90.00
_cell.angle_beta   90.00
_cell.angle_gamma   90.00
#
_symmetry.space_group_name_H-M   'P 1'
#
loop_
_entity.id
_entity.type
_entity.pdbx_description
1 polymer ?
#
loop_
_entity_poly.entity_id
_entity_poly.type
_entity_poly.pdbx_seq_one_letter_code
_entity_poly.pdbx_strand_id
1 'polypeptide(L)'
;EVQTPEQSSVLPTTTRSLWADCTTGNLSLRTEGCDGVLGSGLVIDRCGQCGGRDLSCQKLSGSFQNTSVPLGYHRILDIPPGATAINITERHASSNYLALRSGTGVSVVNGRWAVDPPGDYEAGGTTFTYTRPRALSDGQEDRGETLRAPGPTTTQLTLYIIFHRQNPGIDYEFYIPTEKKAEEKERARESERERPREREVERERPRDRGRAPLRDTSSLIVTVEDPIAPPPISSSSSSFSSSSSADRWTAESSRPRGSVPNRNARIPPRTDLPLDTQSPFVWRRGGLTECTASCGKGSQYRAILCINRHTDEEVPDRKCDSAARPSPEEELCNTHPCPAFFEASSWSECSVSCGLGVQQRQLQCRQSFGNRSTMVQPQRCSNLTPPDLTQSCQLRLCSHWEIGTDWSSCSVDCGMGKRTRNVRCVSDHGSVVNDKECNARLRPQGSEDCHMGPCVTNWYFTGWSNTCSAPCGPGVQRREVLCLTRGGREGGECLGDKPADMKACNGGPCAPTYMWYSSPWGQCSAPCGNGTQRRDIICVEKMGTDFKVAPISQCAQLEKPPSVQTCAMEACQPQWFTTEWSACSRSCGKGLQIREVRCLTPDKQHSPECSLTDKPDQEQLCNTIPCSPQVADENCRDLRHNCVMVVQARLCVYSYYKTACCASCTQSAQRAKRH
;
A
#
# COMPACT_ATOMS: atom_id res chain seq x y z
N GLU A 1 -36.64 -4.47 -13.53
CA GLU A 1 -35.73 -4.31 -14.67
C GLU A 1 -35.19 -2.87 -14.66
N VAL A 2 -33.88 -2.60 -14.70
CA VAL A 2 -33.01 -2.54 -15.89
C VAL A 2 -33.54 -1.55 -16.94
N GLN A 3 -32.99 -0.33 -17.03
CA GLN A 3 -31.87 0.00 -17.93
C GLN A 3 -31.42 1.47 -17.77
N THR A 4 -30.12 1.73 -17.93
CA THR A 4 -29.51 3.07 -18.02
C THR A 4 -29.53 3.60 -19.47
N PRO A 5 -29.37 4.92 -19.66
CA PRO A 5 -28.71 5.45 -20.84
C PRO A 5 -27.41 6.17 -20.47
N GLU A 6 -26.35 5.90 -21.24
CA GLU A 6 -25.05 6.56 -21.12
C GLU A 6 -25.14 8.05 -21.52
N GLN A 7 -24.44 8.93 -20.80
CA GLN A 7 -24.22 10.31 -21.27
C GLN A 7 -22.89 10.39 -22.03
N SER A 8 -23.00 10.60 -23.33
CA SER A 8 -21.89 10.86 -24.23
C SER A 8 -21.31 12.28 -24.07
N SER A 9 -20.06 12.43 -24.49
CA SER A 9 -19.23 13.63 -24.35
C SER A 9 -19.89 14.92 -24.88
N VAL A 10 -20.08 15.89 -23.99
CA VAL A 10 -20.51 17.25 -24.35
C VAL A 10 -19.27 18.07 -24.77
N LEU A 11 -19.17 18.33 -26.07
CA LEU A 11 -18.30 19.37 -26.63
C LEU A 11 -18.80 20.77 -26.22
N PRO A 12 -17.94 21.80 -26.13
CA PRO A 12 -18.32 23.10 -25.59
C PRO A 12 -19.48 23.72 -26.36
N THR A 13 -20.48 24.17 -25.62
CA THR A 13 -21.66 24.84 -26.14
C THR A 13 -21.30 26.14 -26.84
N THR A 14 -21.29 26.13 -28.18
CA THR A 14 -21.64 27.32 -28.95
C THR A 14 -23.00 27.80 -28.49
N THR A 15 -23.16 29.09 -28.23
CA THR A 15 -24.42 29.69 -27.78
C THR A 15 -25.48 29.52 -28.87
N ARG A 16 -26.29 28.46 -28.79
CA ARG A 16 -27.37 28.20 -29.75
C ARG A 16 -28.51 29.20 -29.55
N SER A 17 -28.33 30.40 -30.11
CA SER A 17 -29.39 31.37 -30.26
C SER A 17 -30.45 30.81 -31.21
N LEU A 18 -31.67 30.60 -30.69
CA LEU A 18 -32.82 30.14 -31.45
C LEU A 18 -33.41 31.32 -32.24
N TRP A 19 -33.09 31.41 -33.52
CA TRP A 19 -33.70 32.37 -34.44
C TRP A 19 -34.82 31.68 -35.23
N ALA A 20 -36.05 32.15 -35.07
CA ALA A 20 -37.21 31.68 -35.81
C ALA A 20 -37.41 32.54 -37.06
N ASP A 21 -37.42 31.93 -38.24
CA ASP A 21 -37.65 32.62 -39.50
C ASP A 21 -39.16 32.62 -39.80
N CYS A 22 -39.82 33.77 -39.62
CA CYS A 22 -41.28 33.88 -39.57
C CYS A 22 -41.99 33.67 -40.93
N THR A 23 -41.27 33.44 -42.03
CA THR A 23 -41.84 33.39 -43.38
C THR A 23 -42.17 31.99 -43.92
N THR A 24 -41.68 30.91 -43.31
CA THR A 24 -41.85 29.54 -43.85
C THR A 24 -42.22 28.46 -42.82
N GLY A 25 -42.33 28.80 -41.53
CA GLY A 25 -42.86 27.89 -40.50
C GLY A 25 -42.02 26.63 -40.23
N ASN A 26 -40.77 26.59 -40.67
CA ASN A 26 -39.91 25.41 -40.59
C ASN A 26 -38.67 25.71 -39.74
N LEU A 27 -38.52 24.99 -38.61
CA LEU A 27 -37.53 25.29 -37.57
C LEU A 27 -36.16 24.68 -37.91
N SER A 28 -35.44 25.28 -38.86
CA SER A 28 -34.12 24.82 -39.28
C SER A 28 -33.01 25.31 -38.34
N LEU A 29 -32.42 24.41 -37.56
CA LEU A 29 -31.37 24.72 -36.59
C LEU A 29 -30.01 24.95 -37.29
N ARG A 30 -29.67 26.21 -37.61
CA ARG A 30 -28.41 26.61 -38.24
C ARG A 30 -27.45 27.19 -37.20
N THR A 31 -26.26 26.62 -37.07
CA THR A 31 -25.18 27.15 -36.20
C THR A 31 -24.47 28.31 -36.91
N GLU A 32 -24.05 29.32 -36.15
CA GLU A 32 -23.09 30.31 -36.61
C GLU A 32 -21.75 29.64 -36.98
N GLY A 33 -21.20 30.00 -38.14
CA GLY A 33 -19.82 29.65 -38.48
C GLY A 33 -18.85 30.68 -37.92
N CYS A 34 -17.56 30.34 -37.91
CA CYS A 34 -16.49 31.21 -37.42
C CYS A 34 -16.27 32.50 -38.24
N ASP A 35 -16.97 32.62 -39.38
CA ASP A 35 -17.04 33.80 -40.25
C ASP A 35 -18.18 34.76 -39.85
N GLY A 36 -18.94 34.45 -38.79
CA GLY A 36 -20.12 35.20 -38.36
C GLY A 36 -21.37 34.94 -39.21
N VAL A 37 -21.31 33.98 -40.14
CA VAL A 37 -22.42 33.66 -41.05
C VAL A 37 -23.18 32.44 -40.52
N LEU A 38 -24.46 32.62 -40.21
CA LEU A 38 -25.35 31.52 -39.86
C LEU A 38 -25.36 30.48 -40.99
N GLY A 39 -25.03 29.24 -40.64
CA GLY A 39 -25.04 28.07 -41.52
C GLY A 39 -23.96 28.03 -42.60
N SER A 40 -22.83 28.73 -42.46
CA SER A 40 -21.67 28.58 -43.37
C SER A 40 -20.94 27.24 -43.20
N GLY A 41 -21.05 26.61 -42.02
CA GLY A 41 -20.35 25.37 -41.67
C GLY A 41 -18.84 25.52 -41.46
N LEU A 42 -18.31 26.75 -41.49
CA LEU A 42 -16.90 27.01 -41.26
C LEU A 42 -16.57 26.97 -39.76
N VAL A 43 -15.49 26.26 -39.42
CA VAL A 43 -14.99 26.09 -38.05
C VAL A 43 -13.56 26.64 -37.97
N ILE A 44 -13.16 27.08 -36.77
CA ILE A 44 -11.80 27.54 -36.48
C ILE A 44 -10.85 26.33 -36.50
N ASP A 45 -9.74 26.43 -37.22
CA ASP A 45 -8.70 25.39 -37.27
C ASP A 45 -7.80 25.42 -36.01
N ARG A 46 -6.88 24.46 -35.86
CA ARG A 46 -6.00 24.37 -34.66
C ARG A 46 -5.04 25.55 -34.53
N CYS A 47 -4.84 26.30 -35.61
CA CYS A 47 -4.03 27.52 -35.67
C CYS A 47 -4.83 28.78 -35.32
N GLY A 48 -6.10 28.66 -34.93
CA GLY A 48 -6.99 29.80 -34.67
C GLY A 48 -7.56 30.45 -35.93
N GLN A 49 -7.44 29.82 -37.11
CA GLN A 49 -7.88 30.40 -38.37
C GLN A 49 -9.22 29.82 -38.84
N CYS A 50 -10.21 30.68 -39.02
CA CYS A 50 -11.52 30.29 -39.55
C CYS A 50 -11.41 29.69 -40.96
N GLY A 51 -11.91 28.46 -41.15
CA GLY A 51 -11.82 27.74 -42.42
C GLY A 51 -10.38 27.39 -42.84
N GLY A 52 -9.44 27.38 -41.88
CA GLY A 52 -8.04 27.06 -42.10
C GLY A 52 -7.77 25.57 -42.40
N ARG A 53 -6.49 25.18 -42.40
CA ARG A 53 -6.02 23.83 -42.78
C ARG A 53 -4.93 23.28 -41.86
N ASP A 54 -4.83 23.75 -40.62
CA ASP A 54 -3.83 23.31 -39.63
C ASP A 54 -2.36 23.50 -40.11
N LEU A 55 -2.11 24.44 -41.02
CA LEU A 55 -0.82 24.63 -41.71
C LEU A 55 -0.16 26.01 -41.47
N SER A 56 -0.85 26.95 -40.83
CA SER A 56 -0.34 28.30 -40.51
C SER A 56 0.42 28.35 -39.18
N CYS A 57 0.38 27.27 -38.40
CA CYS A 57 0.99 27.14 -37.08
C CYS A 57 1.87 25.89 -36.96
N GLN A 58 2.83 25.95 -36.06
CA GLN A 58 3.69 24.83 -35.67
C GLN A 58 3.14 24.21 -34.39
N LYS A 59 2.97 22.89 -34.38
CA LYS A 59 2.71 22.14 -33.15
C LYS A 59 3.98 22.13 -32.28
N LEU A 60 3.85 22.57 -31.03
CA LEU A 60 4.78 22.22 -29.96
C LEU A 60 4.13 21.16 -29.09
N SER A 61 4.89 20.12 -28.75
CA SER A 61 4.47 19.11 -27.78
C SER A 61 5.68 18.51 -27.08
N GLY A 62 5.52 18.14 -25.82
CA GLY A 62 6.57 17.53 -25.03
C GLY A 62 6.03 16.89 -23.75
N SER A 63 6.95 16.34 -22.95
CA SER A 63 6.63 15.72 -21.67
C SER A 63 7.58 16.19 -20.59
N PHE A 64 7.09 16.35 -19.36
CA PHE A 64 7.86 16.73 -18.18
C PHE A 64 7.92 15.56 -17.19
N GLN A 65 9.10 14.94 -17.07
CA GLN A 65 9.28 13.65 -16.37
C GLN A 65 10.14 13.75 -15.09
N ASN A 66 10.49 14.96 -14.66
CA ASN A 66 11.35 15.15 -13.50
C ASN A 66 10.66 14.58 -12.24
N THR A 67 11.29 13.60 -11.61
CA THR A 67 10.61 12.62 -10.76
C THR A 67 10.79 12.89 -9.26
N SER A 68 11.90 13.54 -8.88
CA SER A 68 12.24 13.87 -7.49
C SER A 68 12.65 15.34 -7.38
N VAL A 69 11.72 16.18 -6.90
CA VAL A 69 11.92 17.63 -6.73
C VAL A 69 11.30 18.04 -5.38
N PRO A 70 11.94 18.88 -4.55
CA PRO A 70 11.41 19.27 -3.24
C PRO A 70 10.02 19.94 -3.34
N LEU A 71 9.20 19.81 -2.29
CA LEU A 71 7.85 20.37 -2.19
C LEU A 71 7.82 21.86 -2.60
N GLY A 72 7.02 22.22 -3.59
CA GLY A 72 6.91 23.59 -4.08
C GLY A 72 6.46 23.73 -5.54
N TYR A 73 6.40 24.98 -5.99
CA TYR A 73 6.10 25.37 -7.37
C TYR A 73 7.33 25.18 -8.26
N HIS A 74 7.27 24.23 -9.20
CA HIS A 74 8.30 23.97 -10.19
C HIS A 74 7.82 24.34 -11.58
N ARG A 75 8.61 25.15 -12.28
CA ARG A 75 8.30 25.67 -13.62
C ARG A 75 8.48 24.56 -14.66
N ILE A 76 7.48 24.35 -15.50
CA ILE A 76 7.50 23.37 -16.59
C ILE A 76 7.91 24.06 -17.91
N LEU A 77 7.12 25.03 -18.36
CA LEU A 77 7.32 25.73 -19.64
C LEU A 77 6.66 27.11 -19.63
N ASP A 78 7.05 27.95 -20.59
CA ASP A 78 6.33 29.17 -20.96
C ASP A 78 5.45 28.91 -22.18
N ILE A 79 4.18 29.28 -22.09
CA ILE A 79 3.23 29.37 -23.20
C ILE A 79 3.34 30.79 -23.76
N PRO A 80 3.87 30.99 -24.97
CA PRO A 80 4.04 32.32 -25.56
C PRO A 80 2.68 32.94 -25.94
N PRO A 81 2.64 34.26 -26.24
CA PRO A 81 1.51 34.85 -26.95
C PRO A 81 1.34 34.22 -28.34
N GLY A 82 0.12 34.25 -28.86
CA GLY A 82 -0.31 33.62 -30.11
C GLY A 82 -0.68 32.14 -29.98
N ALA A 83 -0.46 31.49 -28.83
CA ALA A 83 -0.67 30.05 -28.69
C ALA A 83 -2.16 29.65 -28.74
N THR A 84 -2.48 28.68 -29.58
CA THR A 84 -3.83 28.14 -29.82
C THR A 84 -3.93 26.65 -29.51
N ALA A 85 -5.15 26.17 -29.28
CA ALA A 85 -5.48 24.76 -29.00
C ALA A 85 -4.55 24.13 -27.93
N ILE A 86 -4.45 24.79 -26.78
CA ILE A 86 -3.62 24.39 -25.66
C ILE A 86 -4.27 23.23 -24.92
N ASN A 87 -3.52 22.15 -24.71
CA ASN A 87 -3.95 20.95 -24.02
C ASN A 87 -2.80 20.43 -23.15
N ILE A 88 -2.96 20.50 -21.84
CA ILE A 88 -1.99 20.04 -20.84
C ILE A 88 -2.66 18.98 -19.99
N THR A 89 -2.05 17.80 -19.88
CA THR A 89 -2.61 16.62 -19.23
C THR A 89 -1.56 15.90 -18.38
N GLU A 90 -1.85 15.71 -17.10
CA GLU A 90 -1.11 14.76 -16.26
C GLU A 90 -1.45 13.32 -16.69
N ARG A 91 -0.45 12.44 -16.77
CA ARG A 91 -0.64 11.07 -17.28
C ARG A 91 -1.49 10.16 -16.40
N HIS A 92 -1.31 10.26 -15.08
CA HIS A 92 -1.97 9.44 -14.06
C HIS A 92 -2.43 10.35 -12.94
N ALA A 93 -3.51 10.01 -12.24
CA ALA A 93 -3.98 10.85 -11.14
C ALA A 93 -2.96 10.85 -10.00
N SER A 94 -2.40 12.03 -9.67
CA SER A 94 -1.49 12.17 -8.54
C SER A 94 -1.98 13.22 -7.53
N SER A 95 -1.31 13.29 -6.38
CA SER A 95 -1.56 14.34 -5.39
C SER A 95 -0.89 15.68 -5.76
N ASN A 96 -0.24 15.79 -6.92
CA ASN A 96 0.30 17.04 -7.43
C ASN A 96 -0.81 17.92 -8.02
N TYR A 97 -0.44 19.17 -8.36
CA TYR A 97 -1.37 20.16 -8.94
C TYR A 97 -0.71 20.92 -10.09
N LEU A 98 -1.38 21.03 -11.23
CA LEU A 98 -1.05 21.94 -12.32
C LEU A 98 -1.42 23.36 -11.92
N ALA A 99 -0.47 24.29 -12.02
CA ALA A 99 -0.70 25.69 -11.71
C ALA A 99 -0.32 26.59 -12.89
N LEU A 100 -1.13 27.61 -13.13
CA LEU A 100 -0.94 28.56 -14.23
C LEU A 100 -0.70 29.96 -13.67
N ARG A 101 0.31 30.66 -14.19
CA ARG A 101 0.60 32.06 -13.85
C ARG A 101 0.69 32.89 -15.13
N SER A 102 0.25 34.13 -15.06
CA SER A 102 0.53 35.14 -16.09
C SER A 102 2.01 35.50 -16.10
N GLY A 103 2.54 35.98 -17.24
CA GLY A 103 3.90 36.50 -17.37
C GLY A 103 4.21 37.67 -16.44
N THR A 104 3.20 38.33 -15.86
CA THR A 104 3.33 39.32 -14.77
C THR A 104 3.51 38.70 -13.39
N GLY A 105 3.54 37.36 -13.29
CA GLY A 105 3.66 36.60 -12.03
C GLY A 105 2.34 36.39 -11.28
N VAL A 106 1.21 36.94 -11.73
CA VAL A 106 -0.11 36.74 -11.13
C VAL A 106 -0.57 35.29 -11.33
N SER A 107 -0.99 34.61 -10.27
CA SER A 107 -1.56 33.26 -10.38
C SER A 107 -2.99 33.28 -10.93
N VAL A 108 -3.29 32.34 -11.82
CA VAL A 108 -4.57 32.15 -12.50
C VAL A 108 -5.27 30.89 -11.97
N VAL A 109 -4.55 29.77 -11.94
CA VAL A 109 -5.03 28.46 -11.48
C VAL A 109 -4.03 27.89 -10.48
N ASN A 110 -4.53 27.32 -9.39
CA ASN A 110 -3.79 26.74 -8.26
C ASN A 110 -2.72 27.72 -7.72
N GLY A 111 -3.19 28.92 -7.41
CA GLY A 111 -2.38 30.05 -6.96
C GLY A 111 -2.15 30.12 -5.45
N ARG A 112 -1.02 30.70 -5.03
CA ARG A 112 -0.75 31.07 -3.62
C ARG A 112 -0.86 29.91 -2.61
N TRP A 113 -0.59 28.67 -3.03
CA TRP A 113 -0.82 27.43 -2.26
C TRP A 113 -2.29 27.10 -1.96
N ALA A 114 -3.24 27.78 -2.61
CA ALA A 114 -4.63 27.34 -2.67
C ALA A 114 -4.83 26.42 -3.88
N VAL A 115 -5.76 25.47 -3.72
CA VAL A 115 -6.27 24.64 -4.82
C VAL A 115 -7.59 25.25 -5.26
N ASP A 116 -7.64 25.69 -6.52
CA ASP A 116 -8.84 26.26 -7.12
C ASP A 116 -9.79 25.14 -7.59
N PRO A 117 -11.12 25.32 -7.55
CA PRO A 117 -12.07 24.27 -7.97
C PRO A 117 -12.01 24.00 -9.48
N PRO A 118 -12.39 22.81 -9.97
CA PRO A 118 -12.61 22.58 -11.40
C PRO A 118 -13.60 23.59 -11.99
N GLY A 119 -13.25 24.22 -13.12
CA GLY A 119 -13.99 25.33 -13.70
C GLY A 119 -13.21 26.09 -14.77
N ASP A 120 -13.75 27.21 -15.23
CA ASP A 120 -13.19 28.04 -16.30
C ASP A 120 -12.52 29.32 -15.74
N TYR A 121 -11.30 29.60 -16.19
CA TYR A 121 -10.42 30.66 -15.66
C TYR A 121 -9.89 31.57 -16.77
N GLU A 122 -10.10 32.88 -16.70
CA GLU A 122 -9.59 33.82 -17.70
C GLU A 122 -8.09 34.12 -17.50
N ALA A 123 -7.28 33.90 -18.55
CA ALA A 123 -5.88 34.31 -18.56
C ALA A 123 -5.33 34.53 -19.96
N GLY A 124 -4.53 35.60 -20.10
CA GLY A 124 -3.85 35.92 -21.35
C GLY A 124 -4.80 35.97 -22.54
N GLY A 125 -5.96 36.60 -22.40
CA GLY A 125 -6.93 36.77 -23.49
C GLY A 125 -7.72 35.52 -23.91
N THR A 126 -7.54 34.38 -23.23
CA THR A 126 -8.33 33.16 -23.45
C THR A 126 -8.86 32.60 -22.13
N THR A 127 -9.87 31.75 -22.21
CA THR A 127 -10.38 30.98 -21.07
C THR A 127 -9.66 29.64 -20.98
N PHE A 128 -9.22 29.27 -19.78
CA PHE A 128 -8.63 27.99 -19.44
C PHE A 128 -9.63 27.15 -18.65
N THR A 129 -10.10 26.05 -19.26
CA THR A 129 -10.90 25.03 -18.59
C THR A 129 -9.97 24.14 -17.79
N TYR A 130 -10.13 24.18 -16.47
CA TYR A 130 -9.39 23.39 -15.50
C TYR A 130 -10.26 22.25 -14.97
N THR A 131 -9.78 21.01 -15.11
CA THR A 131 -10.52 19.82 -14.67
C THR A 131 -9.63 18.89 -13.86
N ARG A 132 -10.12 18.46 -12.70
CA ARG A 132 -9.47 17.44 -11.88
C ARG A 132 -10.48 16.33 -11.54
N PRO A 133 -10.34 15.12 -12.11
CA PRO A 133 -11.16 13.98 -11.71
C PRO A 133 -11.00 13.73 -10.20
N ARG A 134 -12.11 13.48 -9.51
CA ARG A 134 -12.03 12.96 -8.14
C ARG A 134 -11.72 11.47 -8.23
N ALA A 135 -10.82 10.98 -7.38
CA ALA A 135 -10.61 9.56 -7.18
C ALA A 135 -11.88 8.93 -6.56
N LEU A 136 -12.82 8.57 -7.43
CA LEU A 136 -14.00 7.81 -7.06
C LEU A 136 -13.60 6.34 -6.92
N SER A 137 -14.19 5.68 -5.92
CA SER A 137 -13.81 4.34 -5.48
C SER A 137 -14.29 3.20 -6.40
N ASP A 138 -14.47 3.47 -7.70
CA ASP A 138 -15.00 2.49 -8.64
C ASP A 138 -14.50 2.71 -10.08
N GLY A 139 -13.57 1.86 -10.50
CA GLY A 139 -13.40 1.35 -11.87
C GLY A 139 -13.02 2.27 -13.03
N GLN A 140 -13.27 3.58 -13.00
CA GLN A 140 -13.28 4.40 -14.23
C GLN A 140 -12.16 5.46 -14.29
N GLU A 141 -11.08 5.02 -14.93
CA GLU A 141 -9.96 5.82 -15.46
C GLU A 141 -9.12 6.63 -14.44
N ASP A 142 -7.87 6.20 -14.28
CA ASP A 142 -6.76 6.91 -13.60
C ASP A 142 -6.30 8.15 -14.40
N ARG A 143 -7.24 8.98 -14.86
CA ARG A 143 -6.97 10.19 -15.63
C ARG A 143 -6.47 11.28 -14.70
N GLY A 144 -5.27 11.79 -15.02
CA GLY A 144 -4.70 12.93 -14.33
C GLY A 144 -5.46 14.24 -14.57
N GLU A 145 -5.02 15.26 -13.86
CA GLU A 145 -5.46 16.64 -13.99
C GLU A 145 -5.27 17.19 -15.41
N THR A 146 -6.22 17.97 -15.92
CA THR A 146 -6.11 18.59 -17.27
C THR A 146 -6.44 20.08 -17.27
N LEU A 147 -5.72 20.82 -18.10
CA LEU A 147 -5.83 22.27 -18.25
C LEU A 147 -5.79 22.60 -19.76
N ARG A 148 -6.90 23.14 -20.28
CA ARG A 148 -7.15 23.29 -21.73
C ARG A 148 -7.60 24.70 -22.06
N ALA A 149 -7.19 25.24 -23.21
CA ALA A 149 -7.67 26.55 -23.69
C ALA A 149 -7.73 26.60 -25.23
N PRO A 150 -8.74 27.26 -25.83
CA PRO A 150 -8.80 27.45 -27.28
C PRO A 150 -7.72 28.40 -27.81
N GLY A 151 -7.37 29.44 -27.04
CA GLY A 151 -6.50 30.53 -27.51
C GLY A 151 -7.21 31.45 -28.53
N PRO A 152 -6.48 32.36 -29.21
CA PRO A 152 -5.04 32.62 -29.05
C PRO A 152 -4.71 33.35 -27.74
N THR A 153 -3.57 33.04 -27.13
CA THR A 153 -3.06 33.81 -25.99
C THR A 153 -2.62 35.22 -26.42
N THR A 154 -2.97 36.26 -25.67
CA THR A 154 -2.52 37.65 -25.89
C THR A 154 -1.26 38.01 -25.10
N THR A 155 -0.97 37.27 -24.03
CA THR A 155 0.21 37.46 -23.17
C THR A 155 0.90 36.12 -22.91
N GLN A 156 2.21 36.14 -22.67
CA GLN A 156 2.92 34.96 -22.17
C GLN A 156 2.31 34.49 -20.83
N LEU A 157 2.20 33.17 -20.67
CA LEU A 157 1.80 32.49 -19.44
C LEU A 157 2.88 31.47 -19.06
N THR A 158 3.07 31.17 -17.79
CA THR A 158 4.02 30.16 -17.31
C THR A 158 3.27 29.04 -16.61
N LEU A 159 3.52 27.80 -17.06
CA LEU A 159 3.00 26.58 -16.47
C LEU A 159 3.93 26.09 -15.35
N TYR A 160 3.31 25.70 -14.23
CA TYR A 160 3.97 25.14 -13.05
C TYR A 160 3.30 23.82 -12.64
N ILE A 161 4.02 23.01 -11.88
CA ILE A 161 3.49 21.90 -11.07
C ILE A 161 3.82 22.19 -9.60
N ILE A 162 2.84 21.95 -8.72
CA ILE A 162 3.02 21.92 -7.27
C ILE A 162 3.30 20.47 -6.87
N PHE A 163 4.55 20.18 -6.50
CA PHE A 163 4.95 18.83 -6.08
C PHE A 163 4.47 18.53 -4.65
N HIS A 164 3.76 17.42 -4.50
CA HIS A 164 3.38 16.77 -3.23
C HIS A 164 3.85 15.30 -3.16
N ARG A 165 3.96 14.61 -4.31
CA ARG A 165 4.53 13.25 -4.45
C ARG A 165 5.30 13.12 -5.77
N GLN A 166 5.91 11.95 -5.97
CA GLN A 166 6.56 11.56 -7.22
C GLN A 166 5.64 11.82 -8.44
N ASN A 167 6.17 12.49 -9.45
CA ASN A 167 5.43 12.96 -10.62
C ASN A 167 5.29 11.83 -11.67
N PRO A 168 4.06 11.43 -12.08
CA PRO A 168 3.84 10.42 -13.13
C PRO A 168 4.18 10.93 -14.54
N GLY A 169 4.37 12.23 -14.69
CA GLY A 169 4.68 12.92 -15.92
C GLY A 169 3.50 13.72 -16.44
N ILE A 170 3.80 14.91 -16.95
CA ILE A 170 2.83 15.82 -17.57
C ILE A 170 3.16 15.92 -19.05
N ASP A 171 2.17 15.63 -19.88
CA ASP A 171 2.23 15.80 -21.32
C ASP A 171 1.53 17.10 -21.71
N TYR A 172 2.11 17.83 -22.66
CA TYR A 172 1.58 19.11 -23.11
C TYR A 172 1.67 19.21 -24.63
N GLU A 173 0.64 19.82 -25.23
CA GLU A 173 0.61 20.19 -26.64
C GLU A 173 -0.11 21.54 -26.82
N PHE A 174 0.41 22.35 -27.75
CA PHE A 174 -0.22 23.59 -28.20
C PHE A 174 0.36 23.99 -29.56
N TYR A 175 -0.28 24.94 -30.23
CA TYR A 175 0.11 25.40 -31.56
C TYR A 175 0.54 26.86 -31.50
N ILE A 176 1.62 27.23 -32.18
CA ILE A 176 2.09 28.63 -32.30
C ILE A 176 2.05 29.05 -33.77
N PRO A 177 1.51 30.23 -34.13
CA PRO A 177 1.61 30.79 -35.48
C PRO A 177 3.05 30.79 -36.01
N THR A 178 3.25 30.28 -37.23
CA THR A 178 4.59 30.28 -37.84
C THR A 178 4.94 31.66 -38.38
N GLU A 179 5.66 32.44 -37.57
CA GLU A 179 6.20 33.73 -38.00
C GLU A 179 7.35 33.55 -39.01
N LYS A 180 6.96 33.40 -40.27
CA LYS A 180 7.81 33.74 -41.43
C LYS A 180 7.17 34.77 -42.36
N LYS A 181 6.02 35.36 -41.98
CA LYS A 181 5.30 36.42 -42.73
C LYS A 181 4.52 37.41 -41.85
N ALA A 182 4.79 37.48 -40.54
CA ALA A 182 4.13 38.40 -39.61
C ALA A 182 4.97 39.66 -39.38
N GLU A 183 6.17 39.52 -38.80
CA GLU A 183 7.16 40.63 -38.69
C GLU A 183 7.49 41.26 -40.06
N GLU A 184 7.57 40.43 -41.11
CA GLU A 184 7.79 40.90 -42.48
C GLU A 184 6.57 41.64 -43.04
N LYS A 185 5.34 41.39 -42.55
CA LYS A 185 4.13 42.14 -42.93
C LYS A 185 3.98 43.45 -42.17
N GLU A 186 4.45 43.57 -40.93
CA GLU A 186 4.51 44.87 -40.26
C GLU A 186 5.59 45.74 -40.87
N ARG A 187 6.81 45.21 -41.10
CA ARG A 187 7.84 45.92 -41.87
C ARG A 187 7.41 46.23 -43.31
N ALA A 188 6.61 45.38 -43.95
CA ALA A 188 6.04 45.69 -45.26
C ALA A 188 4.94 46.75 -45.19
N ARG A 189 4.05 46.75 -44.18
CA ARG A 189 3.04 47.81 -44.02
C ARG A 189 3.66 49.17 -43.66
N GLU A 190 4.78 49.16 -42.95
CA GLU A 190 5.55 50.35 -42.64
C GLU A 190 6.32 50.86 -43.88
N SER A 191 6.91 49.98 -44.70
CA SER A 191 7.60 50.34 -45.95
C SER A 191 6.68 50.56 -47.18
N GLU A 192 5.47 50.01 -47.21
CA GLU A 192 4.42 50.32 -48.21
C GLU A 192 3.83 51.72 -47.99
N ARG A 193 4.04 52.31 -46.80
CA ARG A 193 3.80 53.74 -46.56
C ARG A 193 4.90 54.63 -47.18
N GLU A 194 6.04 54.06 -47.56
CA GLU A 194 7.22 54.75 -48.09
C GLU A 194 7.84 54.07 -49.35
N ARG A 195 7.07 53.81 -50.42
CA ARG A 195 7.61 53.84 -51.81
C ARG A 195 6.54 53.83 -52.92
N PRO A 196 6.83 54.39 -54.12
CA PRO A 196 5.90 54.40 -55.26
C PRO A 196 5.97 53.15 -56.15
N ARG A 197 4.88 52.96 -56.93
CA ARG A 197 4.59 52.01 -58.03
C ARG A 197 5.80 51.60 -58.91
N GLU A 198 5.89 50.40 -59.51
CA GLU A 198 5.01 49.91 -60.60
C GLU A 198 5.08 48.38 -60.87
N ARG A 199 3.96 47.83 -61.41
CA ARG A 199 3.75 46.67 -62.34
C ARG A 199 4.44 45.32 -62.04
N GLU A 200 3.76 44.19 -61.78
CA GLU A 200 2.63 43.46 -62.44
C GLU A 200 3.06 42.24 -63.30
N VAL A 201 2.15 41.25 -63.37
CA VAL A 201 2.02 40.10 -64.32
C VAL A 201 2.60 38.72 -63.90
N GLU A 202 1.68 37.91 -63.35
CA GLU A 202 1.35 36.49 -63.67
C GLU A 202 2.44 35.37 -63.68
N ARG A 203 2.30 34.28 -62.86
CA ARG A 203 1.54 33.01 -63.08
C ARG A 203 2.43 31.99 -63.85
N GLU A 204 2.55 30.70 -63.55
CA GLU A 204 1.53 29.69 -63.18
C GLU A 204 2.08 28.53 -62.30
N ARG A 205 1.18 27.75 -61.69
CA ARG A 205 1.36 26.33 -61.25
C ARG A 205 1.16 25.40 -62.48
N PRO A 206 1.28 24.03 -62.50
CA PRO A 206 1.08 23.09 -61.36
C PRO A 206 1.70 21.66 -61.46
N ARG A 207 1.20 20.73 -60.60
CA ARG A 207 0.92 19.28 -60.86
C ARG A 207 2.11 18.29 -60.93
N ASP A 208 1.96 16.99 -60.64
CA ASP A 208 0.90 16.20 -59.95
C ASP A 208 1.47 14.81 -59.56
N ARG A 209 0.76 14.06 -58.70
CA ARG A 209 0.82 12.58 -58.50
C ARG A 209 2.17 11.92 -58.11
N GLY A 210 2.21 10.85 -57.30
CA GLY A 210 1.15 10.20 -56.54
C GLY A 210 1.18 8.66 -56.59
N ARG A 211 0.86 8.06 -55.43
CA ARG A 211 0.35 6.69 -55.20
C ARG A 211 1.35 5.53 -55.01
N ALA A 212 1.15 4.82 -53.89
CA ALA A 212 1.66 3.47 -53.59
C ALA A 212 0.90 2.38 -54.39
N PRO A 213 1.21 1.06 -54.24
CA PRO A 213 0.51 0.31 -53.17
C PRO A 213 1.19 -0.96 -52.57
N LEU A 214 0.78 -1.28 -51.33
CA LEU A 214 0.37 -2.59 -50.75
C LEU A 214 1.11 -3.91 -51.05
N ARG A 215 1.46 -4.64 -49.97
CA ARG A 215 1.26 -6.09 -49.65
C ARG A 215 2.10 -6.48 -48.41
N ASP A 216 1.81 -7.48 -47.58
CA ASP A 216 0.61 -8.32 -47.38
C ASP A 216 0.61 -8.84 -45.91
N THR A 217 -0.43 -9.58 -45.52
CA THR A 217 -0.63 -10.32 -44.24
C THR A 217 0.55 -11.27 -43.85
N SER A 218 0.74 -11.82 -42.64
CA SER A 218 -0.19 -12.21 -41.56
C SER A 218 0.54 -12.78 -40.29
N SER A 219 -0.11 -12.75 -39.10
CA SER A 219 0.02 -13.75 -37.98
C SER A 219 1.39 -13.89 -37.21
N LEU A 220 1.52 -14.41 -35.96
CA LEU A 220 0.63 -15.09 -34.98
C LEU A 220 1.31 -15.19 -33.56
N ILE A 221 0.55 -15.14 -32.44
CA ILE A 221 0.86 -15.63 -31.03
C ILE A 221 2.05 -14.90 -30.33
N VAL A 222 2.23 -14.74 -29.00
CA VAL A 222 1.72 -15.42 -27.78
C VAL A 222 1.42 -14.41 -26.67
N THR A 223 0.46 -14.73 -25.80
CA THR A 223 0.07 -13.99 -24.59
C THR A 223 0.11 -14.86 -23.33
N VAL A 224 0.19 -14.21 -22.16
CA VAL A 224 -0.11 -14.71 -20.80
C VAL A 224 0.99 -15.53 -20.09
N GLU A 225 1.37 -15.06 -18.88
CA GLU A 225 1.44 -15.91 -17.69
C GLU A 225 1.12 -15.09 -16.42
N ASP A 226 -0.11 -15.26 -15.93
CA ASP A 226 -0.64 -14.99 -14.58
C ASP A 226 -0.70 -16.35 -13.82
N PRO A 227 -1.27 -16.51 -12.60
CA PRO A 227 -0.92 -15.87 -11.34
C PRO A 227 -0.74 -16.94 -10.21
N ILE A 228 -1.27 -16.67 -9.01
CA ILE A 228 -0.97 -17.34 -7.72
C ILE A 228 -1.72 -18.68 -7.47
N ALA A 229 -0.99 -19.61 -6.83
CA ALA A 229 -1.33 -20.72 -5.92
C ALA A 229 -2.76 -21.38 -5.89
N PRO A 230 -2.83 -22.74 -5.94
CA PRO A 230 -4.04 -23.55 -5.71
C PRO A 230 -4.02 -24.25 -4.31
N PRO A 231 -4.76 -25.36 -4.01
CA PRO A 231 -6.09 -25.31 -3.39
C PRO A 231 -6.25 -26.27 -2.16
N PRO A 232 -7.44 -26.37 -1.53
CA PRO A 232 -7.78 -27.43 -0.56
C PRO A 232 -8.33 -28.70 -1.25
N ILE A 233 -8.61 -29.78 -0.50
CA ILE A 233 -9.66 -30.81 -0.77
C ILE A 233 -9.85 -31.75 0.44
N SER A 234 -11.04 -32.35 0.54
CA SER A 234 -11.50 -33.24 1.62
C SER A 234 -11.80 -34.67 1.13
N SER A 235 -12.04 -35.61 2.06
CA SER A 235 -12.81 -36.88 1.89
C SER A 235 -12.15 -37.98 1.01
N SER A 236 -12.43 -39.29 1.13
CA SER A 236 -13.10 -40.16 2.14
C SER A 236 -13.06 -41.62 1.66
N SER A 237 -13.17 -42.65 2.54
CA SER A 237 -14.12 -43.80 2.41
C SER A 237 -13.70 -45.12 3.11
N SER A 238 -14.67 -45.77 3.80
CA SER A 238 -14.84 -47.25 4.05
C SER A 238 -13.72 -48.06 4.75
N SER A 239 -13.94 -49.11 5.57
CA SER A 239 -15.13 -49.83 6.11
C SER A 239 -14.63 -50.73 7.30
N PHE A 240 -15.40 -51.28 8.25
CA PHE A 240 -16.31 -52.45 8.22
C PHE A 240 -16.89 -52.73 9.65
N SER A 241 -17.69 -53.80 9.82
CA SER A 241 -18.36 -54.25 11.06
C SER A 241 -17.79 -55.62 11.59
N SER A 242 -18.21 -56.30 12.67
CA SER A 242 -19.30 -56.14 13.68
C SER A 242 -19.17 -57.13 14.87
N SER A 243 -19.57 -56.69 16.08
CA SER A 243 -20.22 -57.47 17.19
C SER A 243 -19.51 -58.61 17.97
N SER A 244 -20.04 -58.84 19.19
CA SER A 244 -20.03 -60.05 20.06
C SER A 244 -18.82 -60.30 21.01
N SER A 245 -18.94 -60.95 22.19
CA SER A 245 -20.07 -61.20 23.14
C SER A 245 -19.58 -61.84 24.47
N ALA A 246 -20.20 -61.46 25.60
CA ALA A 246 -20.53 -62.26 26.82
C ALA A 246 -19.48 -62.99 27.71
N ASP A 247 -19.97 -63.38 28.91
CA ASP A 247 -19.53 -64.48 29.81
C ASP A 247 -18.30 -64.30 30.77
N ARG A 248 -18.24 -64.84 32.01
CA ARG A 248 -19.25 -65.49 32.91
C ARG A 248 -18.78 -65.68 34.39
N TRP A 249 -19.63 -65.33 35.37
CA TRP A 249 -19.84 -65.98 36.70
C TRP A 249 -18.79 -65.93 37.84
N THR A 250 -19.17 -66.55 38.98
CA THR A 250 -18.87 -66.17 40.38
C THR A 250 -18.20 -67.25 41.24
N ALA A 251 -17.67 -66.79 42.39
CA ALA A 251 -17.55 -67.48 43.70
C ALA A 251 -16.33 -68.37 43.98
N GLU A 252 -15.76 -68.19 45.18
CA GLU A 252 -15.38 -69.31 46.07
C GLU A 252 -15.47 -68.85 47.55
N SER A 253 -15.57 -69.83 48.45
CA SER A 253 -16.01 -69.76 49.85
C SER A 253 -14.87 -69.78 50.87
N SER A 254 -15.14 -69.32 52.11
CA SER A 254 -14.58 -69.96 53.31
C SER A 254 -15.40 -69.67 54.59
N ARG A 255 -15.61 -70.72 55.39
CA ARG A 255 -16.39 -70.84 56.65
C ARG A 255 -15.93 -72.17 57.33
N PRO A 256 -16.28 -72.52 58.59
CA PRO A 256 -16.42 -71.72 59.83
C PRO A 256 -16.01 -72.45 61.16
N ARG A 257 -16.13 -71.76 62.32
CA ARG A 257 -16.70 -72.22 63.65
C ARG A 257 -16.01 -73.28 64.57
N GLY A 258 -15.89 -72.91 65.86
CA GLY A 258 -16.06 -73.77 67.07
C GLY A 258 -14.77 -74.13 67.87
N SER A 259 -14.75 -74.49 69.18
CA SER A 259 -15.74 -74.49 70.29
C SER A 259 -15.06 -74.68 71.67
N VAL A 260 -15.80 -74.48 72.78
CA VAL A 260 -15.41 -74.46 74.23
C VAL A 260 -15.39 -75.89 74.88
N PRO A 261 -14.77 -76.15 76.07
CA PRO A 261 -14.15 -77.46 76.36
C PRO A 261 -14.85 -78.41 77.36
N ASN A 262 -14.32 -79.65 77.41
CA ASN A 262 -14.24 -80.64 78.52
C ASN A 262 -15.28 -80.64 79.67
N ARG A 263 -15.86 -81.83 79.96
CA ARG A 263 -15.49 -82.70 81.12
C ARG A 263 -16.30 -84.02 81.14
N ASN A 264 -15.72 -85.12 81.64
CA ASN A 264 -16.48 -86.29 82.15
C ASN A 264 -15.58 -87.25 82.97
N ALA A 265 -15.84 -87.38 84.29
CA ALA A 265 -15.51 -88.51 85.18
C ALA A 265 -15.80 -88.17 86.66
N ARG A 266 -16.14 -89.07 87.60
CA ARG A 266 -16.83 -90.40 87.60
C ARG A 266 -17.05 -90.83 89.08
N ILE A 267 -17.80 -91.92 89.33
CA ILE A 267 -17.89 -92.81 90.54
C ILE A 267 -18.60 -92.28 91.83
N PRO A 268 -19.17 -93.18 92.70
CA PRO A 268 -20.57 -93.06 93.16
C PRO A 268 -20.79 -93.14 94.71
N PRO A 269 -21.55 -94.07 95.35
CA PRO A 269 -22.80 -93.69 96.04
C PRO A 269 -22.92 -94.09 97.53
N ARG A 270 -24.03 -93.63 98.15
CA ARG A 270 -24.69 -94.13 99.39
C ARG A 270 -23.93 -94.07 100.74
N THR A 271 -24.59 -93.43 101.72
CA THR A 271 -24.78 -94.01 103.07
C THR A 271 -26.06 -93.50 103.72
N ASP A 272 -26.68 -94.38 104.50
CA ASP A 272 -28.03 -94.32 105.04
C ASP A 272 -28.16 -93.53 106.38
N LEU A 273 -29.42 -93.40 106.85
CA LEU A 273 -29.84 -93.32 108.27
C LEU A 273 -29.70 -91.96 109.02
N PRO A 274 -30.48 -91.69 110.10
CA PRO A 274 -31.63 -90.78 109.89
C PRO A 274 -31.87 -89.68 110.96
N LEU A 275 -32.90 -88.87 110.67
CA LEU A 275 -33.84 -88.20 111.58
C LEU A 275 -33.36 -87.13 112.60
N ASP A 276 -33.94 -85.95 112.37
CA ASP A 276 -34.47 -85.00 113.35
C ASP A 276 -33.52 -84.02 114.07
N THR A 277 -32.95 -83.13 113.27
CA THR A 277 -32.90 -81.70 113.63
C THR A 277 -33.40 -80.87 112.45
N GLN A 278 -34.72 -80.60 112.37
CA GLN A 278 -35.24 -79.67 111.37
C GLN A 278 -34.67 -78.27 111.63
N SER A 279 -33.84 -77.76 110.72
CA SER A 279 -33.18 -76.46 110.90
C SER A 279 -34.21 -75.35 111.07
N PRO A 280 -34.04 -74.42 112.03
CA PRO A 280 -34.97 -73.31 112.22
C PRO A 280 -34.92 -72.30 111.05
N PHE A 281 -33.95 -72.41 110.15
CA PHE A 281 -33.82 -71.59 108.94
C PHE A 281 -34.08 -72.42 107.68
N VAL A 282 -34.81 -71.85 106.74
CA VAL A 282 -35.22 -72.49 105.48
C VAL A 282 -35.18 -71.48 104.32
N TRP A 283 -34.86 -71.94 103.11
CA TRP A 283 -34.93 -71.11 101.91
C TRP A 283 -36.39 -70.87 101.50
N ARG A 284 -36.78 -69.60 101.34
CA ARG A 284 -38.06 -69.21 100.72
C ARG A 284 -37.79 -68.47 99.41
N ARG A 285 -38.64 -68.71 98.41
CA ARG A 285 -38.71 -67.89 97.20
C ARG A 285 -39.35 -66.55 97.58
N GLY A 286 -38.56 -65.49 97.59
CA GLY A 286 -39.00 -64.13 97.83
C GLY A 286 -39.59 -63.49 96.57
N GLY A 287 -39.57 -62.15 96.54
CA GLY A 287 -40.02 -61.37 95.39
C GLY A 287 -39.23 -61.62 94.11
N LEU A 288 -39.78 -61.17 92.99
CA LEU A 288 -39.05 -61.04 91.73
C LEU A 288 -38.04 -59.89 91.85
N THR A 289 -36.84 -60.05 91.29
CA THR A 289 -35.86 -58.97 91.16
C THR A 289 -36.26 -57.97 90.07
N GLU A 290 -35.66 -56.78 90.09
CA GLU A 290 -35.84 -55.82 89.01
C GLU A 290 -35.33 -56.39 87.68
N CYS A 291 -36.09 -56.12 86.61
CA CYS A 291 -35.82 -56.65 85.28
C CYS A 291 -34.50 -56.08 84.71
N THR A 292 -33.62 -56.94 84.18
CA THR A 292 -32.30 -56.54 83.65
C THR A 292 -32.34 -55.55 82.48
N ALA A 293 -33.49 -55.40 81.81
CA ALA A 293 -33.73 -54.37 80.82
C ALA A 293 -35.15 -53.80 80.95
N SER A 294 -35.31 -52.49 80.75
CA SER A 294 -36.61 -51.82 80.76
C SER A 294 -37.48 -52.17 79.53
N CYS A 295 -36.87 -52.65 78.45
CA CYS A 295 -37.53 -53.01 77.20
C CYS A 295 -36.68 -54.00 76.39
N GLY A 296 -37.26 -54.59 75.35
CA GLY A 296 -36.57 -55.33 74.31
C GLY A 296 -36.19 -56.77 74.66
N LYS A 297 -36.79 -57.38 75.70
CA LYS A 297 -36.39 -58.66 76.34
C LYS A 297 -35.34 -58.49 77.44
N GLY A 298 -35.81 -58.15 78.64
CA GLY A 298 -35.06 -58.36 79.88
C GLY A 298 -35.35 -59.74 80.49
N SER A 299 -34.62 -60.04 81.55
CA SER A 299 -34.87 -61.19 82.41
C SER A 299 -34.86 -60.78 83.88
N GLN A 300 -35.70 -61.44 84.68
CA GLN A 300 -35.79 -61.29 86.12
C GLN A 300 -35.74 -62.68 86.74
N TYR A 301 -35.31 -62.76 88.00
CA TYR A 301 -35.23 -64.01 88.74
C TYR A 301 -35.92 -63.85 90.09
N ARG A 302 -36.51 -64.93 90.61
CA ARG A 302 -37.02 -64.88 92.00
C ARG A 302 -35.84 -64.85 92.96
N ALA A 303 -35.82 -63.85 93.84
CA ALA A 303 -34.86 -63.77 94.92
C ALA A 303 -35.04 -64.97 95.85
N ILE A 304 -33.93 -65.59 96.26
CA ILE A 304 -33.94 -66.76 97.14
C ILE A 304 -33.38 -66.32 98.48
N LEU A 305 -34.27 -66.12 99.44
CA LEU A 305 -33.99 -65.54 100.75
C LEU A 305 -33.93 -66.65 101.79
N CYS A 306 -32.95 -66.58 102.69
CA CYS A 306 -32.92 -67.43 103.87
C CYS A 306 -33.79 -66.79 104.95
N ILE A 307 -34.76 -67.53 105.49
CA ILE A 307 -35.67 -67.01 106.52
C ILE A 307 -35.71 -67.93 107.73
N ASN A 308 -36.07 -67.39 108.90
CA ASN A 308 -36.43 -68.20 110.06
C ASN A 308 -37.85 -68.76 109.90
N ARG A 309 -37.98 -70.08 109.96
CA ARG A 309 -39.25 -70.81 109.77
C ARG A 309 -40.33 -70.48 110.80
N HIS A 310 -39.95 -69.93 111.95
CA HIS A 310 -40.88 -69.64 113.06
C HIS A 310 -41.24 -68.16 113.19
N THR A 311 -40.40 -67.25 112.71
CA THR A 311 -40.63 -65.78 112.76
C THR A 311 -40.85 -65.15 111.39
N ASP A 312 -40.61 -65.89 110.30
CA ASP A 312 -40.65 -65.44 108.91
C ASP A 312 -39.70 -64.26 108.56
N GLU A 313 -38.83 -63.88 109.49
CA GLU A 313 -37.82 -62.85 109.29
C GLU A 313 -36.68 -63.33 108.38
N GLU A 314 -36.21 -62.43 107.50
CA GLU A 314 -35.01 -62.65 106.69
C GLU A 314 -33.76 -62.69 107.56
N VAL A 315 -32.93 -63.71 107.33
CA VAL A 315 -31.65 -63.89 108.00
C VAL A 315 -30.55 -64.09 106.97
N PRO A 316 -29.27 -63.83 107.30
CA PRO A 316 -28.18 -63.96 106.33
C PRO A 316 -28.09 -65.39 105.76
N ASP A 317 -27.96 -65.49 104.43
CA ASP A 317 -27.85 -66.73 103.61
C ASP A 317 -27.07 -67.88 104.27
N ARG A 318 -26.00 -67.57 105.00
CA ARG A 318 -25.13 -68.54 105.70
C ARG A 318 -25.84 -69.36 106.79
N LYS A 319 -27.05 -68.96 107.24
CA LYS A 319 -27.83 -69.70 108.24
C LYS A 319 -28.69 -70.82 107.64
N CYS A 320 -28.91 -70.81 106.32
CA CYS A 320 -29.59 -71.88 105.60
C CYS A 320 -28.56 -72.81 104.94
N ASP A 321 -28.91 -74.08 104.76
CA ASP A 321 -28.03 -75.04 104.09
C ASP A 321 -27.85 -74.68 102.60
N SER A 322 -26.63 -74.36 102.21
CA SER A 322 -26.24 -74.04 100.83
C SER A 322 -26.55 -75.17 99.85
N ALA A 323 -26.50 -76.44 100.28
CA ALA A 323 -26.82 -77.59 99.41
C ALA A 323 -28.32 -77.71 99.12
N ALA A 324 -29.17 -77.13 99.98
CA ALA A 324 -30.62 -77.09 99.83
C ALA A 324 -31.12 -75.79 99.16
N ARG A 325 -30.24 -74.90 98.70
CA ARG A 325 -30.64 -73.65 98.01
C ARG A 325 -31.25 -73.99 96.64
N PRO A 326 -32.50 -73.58 96.34
CA PRO A 326 -33.07 -73.78 95.01
C PRO A 326 -32.27 -73.04 93.92
N SER A 327 -32.36 -73.50 92.67
CA SER A 327 -31.89 -72.72 91.53
C SER A 327 -32.82 -71.51 91.30
N PRO A 328 -32.30 -70.29 91.06
CA PRO A 328 -33.14 -69.16 90.65
C PRO A 328 -33.81 -69.46 89.31
N GLU A 329 -35.13 -69.33 89.28
CA GLU A 329 -35.95 -69.53 88.09
C GLU A 329 -35.97 -68.23 87.28
N GLU A 330 -35.49 -68.27 86.03
CA GLU A 330 -35.43 -67.12 85.13
C GLU A 330 -36.78 -66.93 84.43
N GLU A 331 -37.40 -65.78 84.63
CA GLU A 331 -38.66 -65.40 84.01
C GLU A 331 -38.41 -64.20 83.06
N LEU A 332 -38.94 -64.27 81.83
CA LEU A 332 -38.77 -63.20 80.86
C LEU A 332 -39.65 -62.00 81.21
N CYS A 333 -39.06 -60.82 81.25
CA CYS A 333 -39.74 -59.56 81.57
C CYS A 333 -39.48 -58.51 80.48
N ASN A 334 -40.35 -57.50 80.40
CA ASN A 334 -40.24 -56.40 79.44
C ASN A 334 -39.98 -56.86 78.00
N THR A 335 -40.78 -57.83 77.55
CA THR A 335 -40.74 -58.44 76.20
C THR A 335 -41.35 -57.53 75.11
N HIS A 336 -41.72 -56.30 75.43
CA HIS A 336 -42.13 -55.30 74.45
C HIS A 336 -40.90 -54.70 73.75
N PRO A 337 -40.95 -54.38 72.44
CA PRO A 337 -39.83 -53.70 71.77
C PRO A 337 -39.50 -52.36 72.42
N CYS A 338 -38.22 -51.97 72.44
CA CYS A 338 -37.82 -50.66 72.93
C CYS A 338 -38.42 -49.52 72.08
N PRO A 339 -38.47 -48.28 72.60
CA PRO A 339 -38.83 -47.12 71.79
C PRO A 339 -37.98 -47.05 70.51
N ALA A 340 -38.59 -46.65 69.40
CA ALA A 340 -37.86 -46.44 68.15
C ALA A 340 -36.93 -45.22 68.29
N PHE A 341 -35.83 -45.19 67.53
CA PHE A 341 -34.84 -44.11 67.54
C PHE A 341 -34.31 -43.83 66.14
N PHE A 342 -33.75 -42.63 65.93
CA PHE A 342 -33.04 -42.29 64.70
C PHE A 342 -31.60 -42.79 64.74
N GLU A 343 -31.22 -43.61 63.76
CA GLU A 343 -29.84 -43.96 63.46
C GLU A 343 -29.38 -43.15 62.24
N ALA A 344 -28.23 -42.49 62.35
CA ALA A 344 -27.71 -41.61 61.31
C ALA A 344 -26.61 -42.30 60.49
N SER A 345 -26.65 -42.17 59.16
CA SER A 345 -25.58 -42.65 58.28
C SER A 345 -24.30 -41.82 58.45
N SER A 346 -23.20 -42.32 57.87
CA SER A 346 -22.03 -41.48 57.58
C SER A 346 -22.41 -40.27 56.73
N TRP A 347 -21.66 -39.18 56.90
CA TRP A 347 -21.76 -37.98 56.06
C TRP A 347 -21.28 -38.23 54.63
N SER A 348 -21.87 -37.54 53.66
CA SER A 348 -21.43 -37.48 52.27
C SER A 348 -20.09 -36.76 52.11
N GLU A 349 -19.53 -36.79 50.90
CA GLU A 349 -18.52 -35.80 50.50
C GLU A 349 -19.10 -34.37 50.57
N CYS A 350 -18.22 -33.38 50.69
CA CYS A 350 -18.59 -31.96 50.77
C CYS A 350 -19.14 -31.48 49.40
N SER A 351 -20.21 -30.68 49.41
CA SER A 351 -20.88 -30.22 48.18
C SER A 351 -20.04 -29.32 47.25
N VAL A 352 -18.84 -28.91 47.69
CA VAL A 352 -17.89 -28.06 46.97
C VAL A 352 -16.48 -28.64 47.12
N SER A 353 -15.59 -28.31 46.19
CA SER A 353 -14.16 -28.69 46.25
C SER A 353 -13.27 -27.67 46.98
N CYS A 354 -13.76 -26.45 47.22
CA CYS A 354 -13.12 -25.40 48.00
C CYS A 354 -14.18 -24.52 48.70
N GLY A 355 -13.79 -23.87 49.80
CA GLY A 355 -14.64 -22.94 50.56
C GLY A 355 -15.69 -23.62 51.44
N LEU A 356 -16.76 -22.86 51.73
CA LEU A 356 -17.91 -23.28 52.52
C LEU A 356 -18.82 -24.19 51.71
N GLY A 357 -19.06 -25.40 52.20
CA GLY A 357 -20.02 -26.35 51.64
C GLY A 357 -20.91 -27.00 52.69
N VAL A 358 -21.73 -27.93 52.24
CA VAL A 358 -22.56 -28.78 53.10
C VAL A 358 -22.30 -30.26 52.81
N GLN A 359 -22.27 -31.06 53.88
CA GLN A 359 -22.36 -32.51 53.82
C GLN A 359 -23.78 -32.93 54.22
N GLN A 360 -24.28 -33.99 53.60
CA GLN A 360 -25.60 -34.56 53.86
C GLN A 360 -25.47 -35.97 54.45
N ARG A 361 -26.41 -36.38 55.28
CA ARG A 361 -26.55 -37.77 55.75
C ARG A 361 -28.02 -38.18 55.77
N GLN A 362 -28.26 -39.48 55.79
CA GLN A 362 -29.60 -40.06 55.87
C GLN A 362 -29.90 -40.50 57.30
N LEU A 363 -31.16 -40.39 57.72
CA LEU A 363 -31.66 -40.94 58.98
C LEU A 363 -32.53 -42.17 58.71
N GLN A 364 -32.34 -43.20 59.52
CA GLN A 364 -33.16 -44.41 59.50
C GLN A 364 -33.85 -44.57 60.86
N CYS A 365 -35.18 -44.75 60.86
CA CYS A 365 -35.91 -45.06 62.08
C CYS A 365 -35.73 -46.55 62.38
N ARG A 366 -35.08 -46.88 63.50
CA ARG A 366 -34.80 -48.26 63.92
C ARG A 366 -35.40 -48.54 65.29
N GLN A 367 -35.70 -49.81 65.54
CA GLN A 367 -36.23 -50.27 66.82
C GLN A 367 -35.41 -51.47 67.31
N SER A 368 -35.00 -51.48 68.57
CA SER A 368 -34.22 -52.56 69.17
C SER A 368 -35.10 -53.60 69.87
N PHE A 369 -34.73 -54.87 69.66
CA PHE A 369 -35.26 -56.03 70.33
C PHE A 369 -34.09 -56.97 70.66
N GLY A 370 -33.64 -56.90 71.92
CA GLY A 370 -32.40 -57.50 72.40
C GLY A 370 -31.21 -56.97 71.61
N ASN A 371 -30.35 -57.88 71.17
CA ASN A 371 -29.14 -57.55 70.39
C ASN A 371 -29.41 -57.31 68.89
N ARG A 372 -30.68 -57.16 68.47
CA ARG A 372 -31.04 -56.90 67.06
C ARG A 372 -31.81 -55.59 66.95
N SER A 373 -31.40 -54.74 66.01
CA SER A 373 -32.13 -53.53 65.61
C SER A 373 -32.68 -53.70 64.19
N THR A 374 -33.99 -53.54 64.03
CA THR A 374 -34.67 -53.60 62.73
C THR A 374 -35.11 -52.21 62.27
N MET A 375 -35.19 -52.00 60.97
CA MET A 375 -35.77 -50.78 60.40
C MET A 375 -37.29 -50.82 60.58
N VAL A 376 -37.88 -49.70 61.02
CA VAL A 376 -39.32 -49.57 61.25
C VAL A 376 -39.88 -48.35 60.50
N GLN A 377 -41.20 -48.27 60.39
CA GLN A 377 -41.87 -47.21 59.64
C GLN A 377 -41.59 -45.82 60.24
N PRO A 378 -41.28 -44.78 59.43
CA PRO A 378 -40.82 -43.47 59.93
C PRO A 378 -41.74 -42.80 60.96
N GLN A 379 -43.05 -43.08 60.90
CA GLN A 379 -44.05 -42.59 61.84
C GLN A 379 -43.71 -42.95 63.30
N ARG A 380 -42.99 -44.06 63.55
CA ARG A 380 -42.57 -44.48 64.90
C ARG A 380 -41.53 -43.56 65.54
N CYS A 381 -40.80 -42.78 64.75
CA CYS A 381 -39.85 -41.77 65.21
C CYS A 381 -40.37 -40.32 65.08
N SER A 382 -41.63 -40.13 64.65
CA SER A 382 -42.19 -38.78 64.33
C SER A 382 -42.25 -37.82 65.51
N ASN A 383 -42.38 -38.33 66.74
CA ASN A 383 -42.41 -37.54 67.98
C ASN A 383 -41.01 -37.29 68.58
N LEU A 384 -39.94 -37.71 67.88
CA LEU A 384 -38.55 -37.49 68.31
C LEU A 384 -37.95 -36.37 67.45
N THR A 385 -37.13 -35.52 68.06
CA THR A 385 -36.35 -34.53 67.31
C THR A 385 -35.32 -35.26 66.44
N PRO A 386 -35.38 -35.13 65.10
CA PRO A 386 -34.39 -35.76 64.22
C PRO A 386 -33.01 -35.08 64.40
N PRO A 387 -31.91 -35.84 64.41
CA PRO A 387 -30.56 -35.27 64.31
C PRO A 387 -30.35 -34.51 63.00
N ASP A 388 -29.41 -33.57 62.95
CA ASP A 388 -29.20 -32.74 61.76
C ASP A 388 -28.94 -33.58 60.50
N LEU A 389 -29.68 -33.32 59.43
CA LEU A 389 -29.50 -33.96 58.12
C LEU A 389 -28.36 -33.35 57.30
N THR A 390 -27.93 -32.14 57.69
CA THR A 390 -26.94 -31.32 57.00
C THR A 390 -25.91 -30.76 57.99
N GLN A 391 -24.62 -30.83 57.66
CA GLN A 391 -23.55 -30.20 58.41
C GLN A 391 -22.70 -29.32 57.48
N SER A 392 -22.24 -28.17 57.97
CA SER A 392 -21.30 -27.31 57.25
C SER A 392 -19.90 -27.94 57.19
N CYS A 393 -19.34 -28.07 55.98
CA CYS A 393 -17.93 -28.41 55.76
C CYS A 393 -17.17 -27.15 55.33
N GLN A 394 -15.96 -26.95 55.86
CA GLN A 394 -15.06 -25.88 55.44
C GLN A 394 -13.80 -26.50 54.83
N LEU A 395 -13.64 -26.34 53.53
CA LEU A 395 -12.40 -26.66 52.82
C LEU A 395 -11.52 -25.41 52.69
N ARG A 396 -10.34 -25.53 52.06
CA ARG A 396 -9.47 -24.37 51.78
C ARG A 396 -10.25 -23.30 51.03
N LEU A 397 -10.02 -22.02 51.35
CA LEU A 397 -10.75 -20.92 50.71
C LEU A 397 -10.45 -20.95 49.20
N CYS A 398 -11.48 -20.72 48.37
CA CYS A 398 -11.32 -20.72 46.93
C CYS A 398 -10.43 -19.55 46.47
N SER A 399 -9.71 -19.75 45.37
CA SER A 399 -8.99 -18.67 44.69
C SER A 399 -9.97 -17.64 44.13
N HIS A 400 -9.57 -16.36 44.16
CA HIS A 400 -10.42 -15.24 43.80
C HIS A 400 -9.65 -14.17 43.00
N TRP A 401 -10.38 -13.33 42.28
CA TRP A 401 -9.80 -12.21 41.55
C TRP A 401 -9.54 -11.04 42.49
N GLU A 402 -8.29 -10.60 42.54
CA GLU A 402 -7.87 -9.41 43.26
C GLU A 402 -7.42 -8.33 42.28
N ILE A 403 -7.80 -7.08 42.57
CA ILE A 403 -7.35 -5.90 41.84
C ILE A 403 -6.03 -5.47 42.48
N GLY A 404 -4.93 -5.69 41.77
CA GLY A 404 -3.58 -5.51 42.29
C GLY A 404 -3.04 -4.07 42.25
N THR A 405 -3.70 -3.18 41.50
CA THR A 405 -3.39 -1.75 41.40
C THR A 405 -4.66 -0.95 41.18
N ASP A 406 -4.64 0.34 41.50
CA ASP A 406 -5.57 1.30 40.92
C ASP A 406 -5.43 1.38 39.38
N TRP A 407 -6.33 2.12 38.75
CA TRP A 407 -6.24 2.44 37.33
C TRP A 407 -5.00 3.29 37.03
N SER A 408 -4.30 2.96 35.94
CA SER A 408 -3.27 3.81 35.36
C SER A 408 -3.81 5.19 34.97
N SER A 409 -2.90 6.14 34.73
CA SER A 409 -3.22 7.30 33.89
C SER A 409 -3.78 6.83 32.54
N CYS A 410 -4.61 7.67 31.91
CA CYS A 410 -5.11 7.41 30.56
C CYS A 410 -3.91 7.33 29.59
N SER A 411 -3.96 6.44 28.60
CA SER A 411 -2.89 6.26 27.61
C SER A 411 -2.66 7.48 26.68
N VAL A 412 -3.45 8.54 26.83
CA VAL A 412 -3.42 9.77 26.04
C VAL A 412 -3.72 10.97 26.95
N ASP A 413 -3.15 12.14 26.64
CA ASP A 413 -3.43 13.39 27.35
C ASP A 413 -4.73 14.09 26.87
N CYS A 414 -5.24 13.70 25.70
CA CYS A 414 -6.48 14.17 25.11
C CYS A 414 -7.07 13.09 24.18
N GLY A 415 -8.37 13.17 23.89
CA GLY A 415 -9.08 12.23 23.02
C GLY A 415 -9.51 10.94 23.75
N MET A 416 -9.67 9.87 22.98
CA MET A 416 -9.98 8.53 23.49
C MET A 416 -8.69 7.75 23.74
N GLY A 417 -8.48 7.31 24.97
CA GLY A 417 -7.43 6.38 25.34
C GLY A 417 -7.97 5.22 26.15
N LYS A 418 -7.07 4.40 26.69
CA LYS A 418 -7.39 3.34 27.64
C LYS A 418 -6.61 3.53 28.93
N ARG A 419 -7.26 3.23 30.05
CA ARG A 419 -6.60 3.01 31.35
C ARG A 419 -6.58 1.51 31.64
N THR A 420 -5.53 1.04 32.28
CA THR A 420 -5.36 -0.38 32.63
C THR A 420 -5.11 -0.53 34.13
N ARG A 421 -5.46 -1.68 34.68
CA ARG A 421 -5.17 -2.04 36.07
C ARG A 421 -4.80 -3.51 36.16
N ASN A 422 -3.98 -3.87 37.14
CA ASN A 422 -3.59 -5.25 37.34
C ASN A 422 -4.76 -6.06 37.95
N VAL A 423 -5.14 -7.16 37.31
CA VAL A 423 -6.18 -8.08 37.78
C VAL A 423 -5.58 -9.48 37.83
N ARG A 424 -5.35 -9.98 39.05
CA ARG A 424 -4.62 -11.23 39.33
C ARG A 424 -5.53 -12.25 40.01
N CYS A 425 -5.39 -13.52 39.66
CA CYS A 425 -5.98 -14.62 40.43
C CYS A 425 -5.09 -14.94 41.62
N VAL A 426 -5.62 -14.92 42.84
CA VAL A 426 -4.86 -15.20 44.07
C VAL A 426 -5.47 -16.35 44.86
N SER A 427 -4.61 -17.16 45.47
CA SER A 427 -5.00 -18.20 46.42
C SER A 427 -5.44 -17.59 47.76
N ASP A 428 -6.06 -18.43 48.59
CA ASP A 428 -6.24 -18.23 50.03
C ASP A 428 -4.97 -17.78 50.79
N HIS A 429 -3.79 -18.15 50.33
CA HIS A 429 -2.50 -17.76 50.91
C HIS A 429 -1.91 -16.45 50.34
N GLY A 430 -2.64 -15.72 49.49
CA GLY A 430 -2.17 -14.48 48.85
C GLY A 430 -1.12 -14.67 47.74
N SER A 431 -0.77 -15.92 47.41
CA SER A 431 0.07 -16.24 46.25
C SER A 431 -0.72 -16.06 44.95
N VAL A 432 -0.08 -15.51 43.92
CA VAL A 432 -0.66 -15.45 42.56
C VAL A 432 -0.68 -16.86 41.97
N VAL A 433 -1.86 -17.31 41.57
CA VAL A 433 -2.11 -18.63 40.97
C VAL A 433 -2.61 -18.50 39.53
N ASN A 434 -2.86 -19.61 38.84
CA ASN A 434 -3.24 -19.56 37.44
C ASN A 434 -4.62 -18.93 37.25
N ASP A 435 -4.78 -18.04 36.27
CA ASP A 435 -6.07 -17.44 35.88
C ASP A 435 -7.23 -18.45 35.71
N LYS A 436 -6.90 -19.72 35.38
CA LYS A 436 -7.88 -20.81 35.23
C LYS A 436 -8.44 -21.36 36.55
N GLU A 437 -7.78 -21.11 37.67
CA GLU A 437 -8.26 -21.52 39.00
C GLU A 437 -9.37 -20.58 39.48
N CYS A 438 -9.34 -19.31 39.07
CA CYS A 438 -10.41 -18.35 39.30
C CYS A 438 -11.55 -18.47 38.26
N ASN A 439 -12.77 -18.19 38.68
CA ASN A 439 -13.93 -18.21 37.79
C ASN A 439 -13.85 -17.07 36.76
N ALA A 440 -13.62 -17.40 35.49
CA ALA A 440 -13.49 -16.43 34.39
C ALA A 440 -14.72 -15.52 34.22
N ARG A 441 -15.94 -15.95 34.59
CA ARG A 441 -17.15 -15.10 34.52
C ARG A 441 -17.16 -13.95 35.53
N LEU A 442 -16.35 -14.06 36.59
CA LEU A 442 -16.23 -13.06 37.66
C LEU A 442 -14.97 -12.21 37.51
N ARG A 443 -14.22 -12.34 36.39
CA ARG A 443 -12.98 -11.58 36.17
C ARG A 443 -13.28 -10.07 36.04
N PRO A 444 -12.73 -9.21 36.92
CA PRO A 444 -12.86 -7.76 36.78
C PRO A 444 -12.25 -7.26 35.46
N GLN A 445 -12.84 -6.21 34.88
CA GLN A 445 -12.26 -5.53 33.71
C GLN A 445 -10.86 -5.00 34.04
N GLY A 446 -9.85 -5.44 33.28
CA GLY A 446 -8.45 -5.00 33.39
C GLY A 446 -8.10 -3.79 32.51
N SER A 447 -9.00 -3.41 31.59
CA SER A 447 -8.88 -2.22 30.74
C SER A 447 -10.24 -1.54 30.63
N GLU A 448 -10.23 -0.21 30.61
CA GLU A 448 -11.40 0.64 30.47
C GLU A 448 -11.06 1.83 29.56
N ASP A 449 -12.01 2.27 28.75
CA ASP A 449 -11.83 3.42 27.86
C ASP A 449 -11.94 4.73 28.66
N CYS A 450 -11.06 5.70 28.37
CA CYS A 450 -11.01 7.00 29.02
C CYS A 450 -11.09 8.14 28.00
N HIS A 451 -11.95 9.12 28.27
CA HIS A 451 -12.17 10.28 27.42
C HIS A 451 -11.57 11.53 28.07
N MET A 452 -10.42 11.97 27.58
CA MET A 452 -9.66 13.11 28.13
C MET A 452 -10.04 14.45 27.46
N GLY A 453 -11.29 14.57 27.00
CA GLY A 453 -11.77 15.72 26.21
C GLY A 453 -11.25 15.73 24.76
N PRO A 454 -11.68 16.70 23.93
CA PRO A 454 -11.20 16.82 22.55
C PRO A 454 -9.72 17.27 22.50
N CYS A 455 -8.93 16.67 21.62
CA CYS A 455 -7.58 17.17 21.31
C CYS A 455 -7.69 18.49 20.53
N VAL A 456 -7.40 19.60 21.19
CA VAL A 456 -7.40 20.92 20.53
C VAL A 456 -6.08 21.12 19.78
N THR A 457 -6.18 21.22 18.44
CA THR A 457 -5.08 21.56 17.53
C THR A 457 -5.08 23.07 17.29
N ASN A 458 -4.03 23.76 17.76
CA ASN A 458 -3.91 25.21 17.66
C ASN A 458 -2.75 25.63 16.75
N TRP A 459 -2.92 26.76 16.07
CA TRP A 459 -1.88 27.39 15.28
C TRP A 459 -0.87 28.14 16.17
N TYR A 460 0.41 27.80 16.02
CA TYR A 460 1.53 28.53 16.60
C TYR A 460 2.34 29.18 15.48
N PHE A 461 2.89 30.37 15.73
CA PHE A 461 3.70 31.08 14.74
C PHE A 461 4.84 31.85 15.40
N THR A 462 5.95 31.98 14.68
CA THR A 462 7.08 32.83 15.09
C THR A 462 6.88 34.29 14.66
N GLY A 463 7.77 35.17 15.11
CA GLY A 463 7.84 36.54 14.60
C GLY A 463 8.25 36.58 13.12
N TRP A 464 7.96 37.70 12.45
CA TRP A 464 8.39 37.92 11.07
C TRP A 464 9.92 37.97 10.95
N SER A 465 10.47 37.44 9.85
CA SER A 465 11.90 37.55 9.54
C SER A 465 12.36 39.02 9.53
N ASN A 466 13.44 39.33 10.24
CA ASN A 466 13.99 40.70 10.28
C ASN A 466 14.54 41.17 8.92
N THR A 467 14.68 40.26 7.95
CA THR A 467 15.11 40.53 6.57
C THR A 467 13.95 40.36 5.58
N CYS A 468 13.91 41.23 4.58
CA CYS A 468 13.01 41.16 3.42
C CYS A 468 13.66 40.31 2.31
N SER A 469 12.90 39.54 1.54
CA SER A 469 13.46 38.68 0.47
C SER A 469 14.16 39.44 -0.66
N ALA A 470 13.84 40.72 -0.83
CA ALA A 470 14.49 41.62 -1.78
C ALA A 470 15.24 42.73 -1.01
N PRO A 471 16.48 43.08 -1.39
CA PRO A 471 17.26 44.12 -0.70
C PRO A 471 16.75 45.54 -1.00
N CYS A 472 15.96 45.72 -2.07
CA CYS A 472 15.25 46.93 -2.43
C CYS A 472 13.96 46.55 -3.16
N GLY A 473 13.01 47.48 -3.27
CA GLY A 473 11.72 47.24 -3.93
C GLY A 473 10.78 46.33 -3.13
N PRO A 474 9.71 45.81 -3.75
CA PRO A 474 8.77 44.90 -3.10
C PRO A 474 9.39 43.50 -2.91
N GLY A 475 9.25 42.96 -1.70
CA GLY A 475 9.66 41.61 -1.33
C GLY A 475 8.73 41.01 -0.28
N VAL A 476 9.12 39.87 0.29
CA VAL A 476 8.37 39.17 1.34
C VAL A 476 9.22 38.85 2.56
N GLN A 477 8.66 39.08 3.75
CA GLN A 477 9.11 38.50 5.00
C GLN A 477 8.42 37.16 5.20
N ARG A 478 9.14 36.19 5.75
CA ARG A 478 8.62 34.86 6.07
C ARG A 478 8.56 34.69 7.59
N ARG A 479 7.63 33.87 8.06
CA ARG A 479 7.64 33.34 9.44
C ARG A 479 7.29 31.86 9.41
N GLU A 480 7.66 31.17 10.47
CA GLU A 480 7.29 29.78 10.67
C GLU A 480 5.88 29.71 11.27
N VAL A 481 5.04 28.82 10.74
CA VAL A 481 3.66 28.60 11.19
C VAL A 481 3.46 27.10 11.31
N LEU A 482 3.22 26.63 12.54
CA LEU A 482 3.16 25.22 12.92
C LEU A 482 1.77 24.91 13.49
N CYS A 483 1.17 23.83 13.00
CA CYS A 483 0.00 23.24 13.66
C CYS A 483 0.48 22.19 14.66
N LEU A 484 0.25 22.42 15.96
CA LEU A 484 0.72 21.51 17.01
C LEU A 484 -0.45 20.88 17.76
N THR A 485 -0.48 19.56 17.76
CA THR A 485 -1.36 18.75 18.61
C THR A 485 -0.70 18.53 19.96
N ARG A 486 -1.38 18.87 21.06
CA ARG A 486 -0.92 18.52 22.41
C ARG A 486 -1.03 16.99 22.60
N GLY A 487 0.04 16.27 22.25
CA GLY A 487 0.05 14.80 22.17
C GLY A 487 1.08 14.22 21.19
N GLY A 488 1.91 15.03 20.53
CA GLY A 488 3.15 14.56 19.90
C GLY A 488 2.99 13.80 18.57
N ARG A 489 1.83 13.88 17.91
CA ARG A 489 1.65 13.43 16.52
C ARG A 489 1.52 14.62 15.59
N GLU A 490 2.46 14.74 14.66
CA GLU A 490 2.37 15.64 13.51
C GLU A 490 1.29 15.14 12.53
N GLY A 491 0.58 16.06 11.87
CA GLY A 491 -0.42 15.73 10.85
C GLY A 491 -1.89 15.80 11.27
N GLY A 492 -2.24 16.62 12.27
CA GLY A 492 -3.64 17.02 12.52
C GLY A 492 -4.01 18.28 11.73
N GLU A 493 -5.27 18.38 11.29
CA GLU A 493 -5.83 19.66 10.81
C GLU A 493 -6.06 20.58 12.03
N CYS A 494 -5.56 21.82 11.96
CA CYS A 494 -5.79 22.83 13.00
C CYS A 494 -7.14 23.51 12.81
N LEU A 495 -7.83 23.79 13.93
CA LEU A 495 -9.11 24.49 13.90
C LEU A 495 -8.90 25.99 13.66
N GLY A 496 -9.61 26.53 12.66
CA GLY A 496 -9.54 27.93 12.24
C GLY A 496 -8.53 28.21 11.12
N ASP A 497 -8.63 29.39 10.50
CA ASP A 497 -7.83 29.74 9.32
C ASP A 497 -6.32 29.76 9.62
N LYS A 498 -5.53 29.16 8.73
CA LYS A 498 -4.06 29.16 8.82
C LYS A 498 -3.53 30.61 8.85
N PRO A 499 -2.80 31.03 9.90
CA PRO A 499 -2.15 32.33 9.91
C PRO A 499 -1.17 32.48 8.75
N ALA A 500 -1.20 33.63 8.05
CA ALA A 500 -0.32 33.87 6.90
C ALA A 500 1.15 33.67 7.25
N ASP A 501 1.86 32.86 6.47
CA ASP A 501 3.30 32.55 6.62
C ASP A 501 4.20 33.55 5.86
N MET A 502 3.61 34.39 5.01
CA MET A 502 4.27 35.43 4.23
C MET A 502 3.61 36.80 4.43
N LYS A 503 4.42 37.86 4.47
CA LYS A 503 3.99 39.26 4.54
C LYS A 503 4.78 40.11 3.55
N ALA A 504 4.11 41.04 2.85
CA ALA A 504 4.79 41.99 1.97
C ALA A 504 5.65 42.99 2.76
N CYS A 505 6.85 43.26 2.25
CA CYS A 505 7.78 44.27 2.74
C CYS A 505 8.33 45.07 1.56
N ASN A 506 8.62 46.37 1.77
CA ASN A 506 9.25 47.22 0.76
C ASN A 506 10.64 47.66 1.26
N GLY A 507 11.71 47.23 0.59
CA GLY A 507 13.09 47.55 0.93
C GLY A 507 13.56 48.96 0.50
N GLY A 508 12.63 49.91 0.30
CA GLY A 508 12.92 51.22 -0.27
C GLY A 508 13.09 51.20 -1.82
N PRO A 509 13.38 52.36 -2.44
CA PRO A 509 13.52 52.45 -3.89
C PRO A 509 14.83 51.78 -4.38
N CYS A 510 14.75 50.96 -5.42
CA CYS A 510 15.93 50.38 -6.08
C CYS A 510 16.64 51.44 -6.95
N ALA A 511 17.90 51.72 -6.65
CA ALA A 511 18.79 52.44 -7.57
C ALA A 511 19.28 51.49 -8.70
N PRO A 512 19.40 51.95 -9.95
CA PRO A 512 20.02 51.17 -11.02
C PRO A 512 21.53 51.03 -10.79
N THR A 513 22.03 49.79 -10.85
CA THR A 513 23.45 49.47 -10.72
C THR A 513 23.99 48.88 -12.03
N TYR A 514 25.01 49.49 -12.61
CA TYR A 514 25.66 48.99 -13.82
C TYR A 514 26.71 47.92 -13.49
N MET A 515 26.78 46.86 -14.29
CA MET A 515 27.81 45.82 -14.15
C MET A 515 28.13 45.14 -15.48
N TRP A 516 29.35 44.59 -15.61
CA TRP A 516 29.71 43.74 -16.74
C TRP A 516 29.07 42.35 -16.58
N TYR A 517 28.29 41.94 -17.59
CA TYR A 517 27.80 40.57 -17.72
C TYR A 517 28.64 39.83 -18.78
N SER A 518 29.15 38.66 -18.42
CA SER A 518 29.91 37.79 -19.32
C SER A 518 29.08 36.56 -19.68
N SER A 519 28.94 36.24 -20.97
CA SER A 519 28.30 35.01 -21.41
C SER A 519 29.10 33.77 -20.98
N PRO A 520 28.50 32.57 -21.04
CA PRO A 520 29.27 31.33 -21.11
C PRO A 520 30.31 31.37 -22.24
N TRP A 521 31.37 30.57 -22.09
CA TRP A 521 32.39 30.43 -23.12
C TRP A 521 31.87 29.62 -24.31
N GLY A 522 32.20 30.06 -25.53
CA GLY A 522 31.96 29.31 -26.75
C GLY A 522 32.87 28.09 -26.88
N GLN A 523 32.66 27.30 -27.93
CA GLN A 523 33.47 26.11 -28.21
C GLN A 523 34.96 26.45 -28.38
N CYS A 524 35.84 25.52 -27.98
CA CYS A 524 37.28 25.66 -28.15
C CYS A 524 37.65 25.68 -29.65
N SER A 525 38.58 26.54 -30.05
CA SER A 525 38.99 26.70 -31.46
C SER A 525 39.67 25.47 -32.08
N ALA A 526 40.04 24.48 -31.26
CA ALA A 526 40.60 23.20 -31.68
C ALA A 526 39.85 22.06 -30.97
N PRO A 527 39.55 20.94 -31.66
CA PRO A 527 38.85 19.80 -31.04
C PRO A 527 39.73 18.97 -30.11
N CYS A 528 41.06 19.07 -30.25
CA CYS A 528 42.07 18.41 -29.43
C CYS A 528 43.29 19.33 -29.27
N GLY A 529 44.08 19.13 -28.21
CA GLY A 529 45.24 19.97 -27.87
C GLY A 529 44.88 21.38 -27.38
N ASN A 530 45.83 22.31 -27.52
CA ASN A 530 45.66 23.68 -27.05
C ASN A 530 44.90 24.55 -28.06
N GLY A 531 43.82 25.20 -27.60
CA GLY A 531 43.06 26.18 -28.37
C GLY A 531 42.71 27.42 -27.56
N THR A 532 41.84 28.25 -28.13
CA THR A 532 41.24 29.41 -27.43
C THR A 532 39.73 29.38 -27.54
N GLN A 533 39.05 29.85 -26.51
CA GLN A 533 37.60 30.01 -26.46
C GLN A 533 37.27 31.48 -26.22
N ARG A 534 36.16 31.94 -26.81
CA ARG A 534 35.71 33.34 -26.77
C ARG A 534 34.36 33.44 -26.08
N ARG A 535 34.07 34.58 -25.46
CA ARG A 535 32.76 34.89 -24.87
C ARG A 535 32.40 36.35 -25.08
N ASP A 536 31.11 36.64 -25.09
CA ASP A 536 30.62 38.00 -25.18
C ASP A 536 30.57 38.66 -23.81
N ILE A 537 30.84 39.96 -23.79
CA ILE A 537 30.84 40.78 -22.57
C ILE A 537 30.07 42.06 -22.85
N ILE A 538 28.92 42.17 -22.20
CA ILE A 538 27.96 43.27 -22.38
C ILE A 538 27.83 44.05 -21.07
N CYS A 539 27.57 45.36 -21.18
CA CYS A 539 27.20 46.16 -20.03
C CYS A 539 25.71 45.93 -19.75
N VAL A 540 25.35 45.68 -18.49
CA VAL A 540 23.94 45.55 -18.09
C VAL A 540 23.62 46.50 -16.94
N GLU A 541 22.45 47.11 -17.03
CA GLU A 541 21.78 47.81 -15.94
C GLU A 541 20.99 46.78 -15.13
N LYS A 542 21.26 46.70 -13.82
CA LYS A 542 20.54 45.86 -12.88
C LYS A 542 19.60 46.72 -12.03
N MET A 543 18.30 46.44 -12.11
CA MET A 543 17.27 47.02 -11.25
C MET A 543 16.62 45.89 -10.44
N GLY A 544 17.10 45.66 -9.21
CA GLY A 544 16.63 44.55 -8.38
C GLY A 544 16.99 43.18 -8.96
N THR A 545 16.00 42.47 -9.48
CA THR A 545 16.15 41.18 -10.20
C THR A 545 16.32 41.33 -11.70
N ASP A 546 15.99 42.50 -12.25
CA ASP A 546 15.82 42.68 -13.69
C ASP A 546 17.12 43.20 -14.31
N PHE A 547 17.45 42.68 -15.49
CA PHE A 547 18.64 43.05 -16.25
C PHE A 547 18.23 43.66 -17.59
N LYS A 548 18.74 44.86 -17.90
CA LYS A 548 18.59 45.51 -19.20
C LYS A 548 19.96 45.72 -19.83
N VAL A 549 20.06 45.60 -21.16
CA VAL A 549 21.31 45.87 -21.87
C VAL A 549 21.56 47.38 -21.87
N ALA A 550 22.71 47.78 -21.35
CA ALA A 550 23.12 49.16 -21.18
C ALA A 550 24.23 49.55 -22.18
N PRO A 551 24.36 50.83 -22.57
CA PRO A 551 25.50 51.28 -23.36
C PRO A 551 26.82 51.02 -22.64
N ILE A 552 27.81 50.54 -23.39
CA ILE A 552 29.17 50.17 -22.92
C ILE A 552 29.85 51.25 -22.06
N SER A 553 29.54 52.53 -22.30
CA SER A 553 30.07 53.67 -21.55
C SER A 553 29.69 53.65 -20.06
N GLN A 554 28.53 53.12 -19.67
CA GLN A 554 28.08 53.10 -18.28
C GLN A 554 28.87 52.10 -17.41
N CYS A 555 29.43 51.05 -18.02
CA CYS A 555 30.33 50.11 -17.35
C CYS A 555 31.82 50.44 -17.57
N ALA A 556 32.17 51.53 -18.27
CA ALA A 556 33.56 51.83 -18.65
C ALA A 556 34.50 52.10 -17.46
N GLN A 557 33.95 52.50 -16.31
CA GLN A 557 34.69 52.70 -15.05
C GLN A 557 34.85 51.42 -14.21
N LEU A 558 34.27 50.30 -14.66
CA LEU A 558 34.33 49.00 -14.00
C LEU A 558 35.32 48.10 -14.73
N GLU A 559 36.06 47.28 -13.98
CA GLU A 559 37.03 46.35 -14.54
C GLU A 559 36.36 45.36 -15.50
N LYS A 560 36.74 45.40 -16.78
CA LYS A 560 36.14 44.57 -17.82
C LYS A 560 36.76 43.16 -17.80
N PRO A 561 35.97 42.08 -17.63
CA PRO A 561 36.49 40.73 -17.65
C PRO A 561 37.15 40.35 -19.00
N PRO A 562 38.00 39.30 -19.06
CA PRO A 562 38.60 38.84 -20.30
C PRO A 562 37.55 38.16 -21.21
N SER A 563 37.53 38.53 -22.49
CA SER A 563 36.64 37.95 -23.53
C SER A 563 37.25 36.76 -24.29
N VAL A 564 38.51 36.42 -24.00
CA VAL A 564 39.25 35.29 -24.58
C VAL A 564 39.99 34.56 -23.45
N GLN A 565 39.94 33.23 -23.43
CA GLN A 565 40.81 32.41 -22.58
C GLN A 565 41.35 31.21 -23.36
N THR A 566 42.43 30.61 -22.88
CA THR A 566 42.95 29.35 -23.40
C THR A 566 42.03 28.17 -23.00
N CYS A 567 42.00 27.14 -23.84
CA CYS A 567 41.42 25.85 -23.53
C CYS A 567 42.45 24.77 -23.85
N ALA A 568 42.62 23.81 -22.95
CA ALA A 568 43.39 22.60 -23.18
C ALA A 568 42.39 21.44 -23.32
N MET A 569 42.24 20.95 -24.54
CA MET A 569 41.48 19.73 -24.85
C MET A 569 42.42 18.52 -24.74
N GLU A 570 41.88 17.31 -24.82
CA GLU A 570 42.67 16.07 -24.81
C GLU A 570 43.74 16.07 -25.91
N ALA A 571 44.87 15.38 -25.67
CA ALA A 571 45.95 15.28 -26.63
C ALA A 571 45.46 14.62 -27.93
N CYS A 572 45.76 15.23 -29.08
CA CYS A 572 45.36 14.72 -30.38
C CYS A 572 46.00 13.35 -30.66
N GLN A 573 45.16 12.32 -30.86
CA GLN A 573 45.61 10.95 -31.12
C GLN A 573 46.10 10.77 -32.59
N PRO A 574 47.07 9.87 -32.85
CA PRO A 574 47.52 9.55 -34.20
C PRO A 574 46.45 8.78 -35.00
N GLN A 575 46.46 8.93 -36.33
CA GLN A 575 45.47 8.33 -37.23
C GLN A 575 46.13 7.66 -38.44
N TRP A 576 45.41 6.72 -39.07
CA TRP A 576 45.83 6.10 -40.32
C TRP A 576 45.63 7.05 -41.50
N PHE A 577 46.71 7.34 -42.22
CA PHE A 577 46.68 8.05 -43.50
C PHE A 577 47.00 7.09 -44.64
N THR A 578 46.30 7.24 -45.75
CA THR A 578 46.48 6.42 -46.95
C THR A 578 46.81 7.28 -48.16
N THR A 579 47.70 6.83 -49.03
CA THR A 579 47.91 7.47 -50.33
C THR A 579 46.80 7.09 -51.31
N GLU A 580 46.76 7.80 -52.45
CA GLU A 580 46.04 7.35 -53.64
C GLU A 580 46.48 5.95 -54.07
N TRP A 581 45.58 5.23 -54.74
CA TRP A 581 45.85 3.89 -55.28
C TRP A 581 46.77 3.96 -56.52
N SER A 582 47.67 2.99 -56.65
CA SER A 582 48.52 2.83 -57.83
C SER A 582 47.70 2.60 -59.10
N ALA A 583 48.32 2.70 -60.27
CA ALA A 583 47.71 2.19 -61.50
C ALA A 583 47.42 0.69 -61.38
N CYS A 584 46.29 0.22 -61.95
CA CYS A 584 45.92 -1.18 -61.92
C CYS A 584 46.89 -2.02 -62.77
N SER A 585 47.40 -3.12 -62.22
CA SER A 585 48.41 -3.96 -62.87
C SER A 585 47.96 -4.62 -64.17
N ARG A 586 46.65 -4.63 -64.47
CA ARG A 586 46.08 -5.16 -65.72
C ARG A 586 44.95 -4.26 -66.22
N SER A 587 44.95 -3.95 -67.51
CA SER A 587 43.91 -3.12 -68.15
C SER A 587 42.56 -3.83 -68.33
N CYS A 588 42.54 -5.16 -68.31
CA CYS A 588 41.32 -5.98 -68.27
C CYS A 588 41.59 -7.35 -67.64
N GLY A 589 40.54 -7.98 -67.11
CA GLY A 589 40.63 -9.11 -66.19
C GLY A 589 41.15 -8.70 -64.80
N LYS A 590 41.01 -9.61 -63.82
CA LYS A 590 41.40 -9.36 -62.41
C LYS A 590 42.87 -8.90 -62.31
N GLY A 591 43.06 -7.62 -62.03
CA GLY A 591 44.34 -6.99 -61.69
C GLY A 591 44.37 -6.55 -60.23
N LEU A 592 45.50 -5.99 -59.80
CA LEU A 592 45.74 -5.48 -58.44
C LEU A 592 46.16 -4.01 -58.47
N GLN A 593 45.69 -3.25 -57.48
CA GLN A 593 46.16 -1.92 -57.10
C GLN A 593 46.69 -1.96 -55.67
N ILE A 594 47.72 -1.16 -55.41
CA ILE A 594 48.39 -1.08 -54.10
C ILE A 594 48.47 0.40 -53.71
N ARG A 595 48.34 0.72 -52.43
CA ARG A 595 48.60 2.05 -51.86
C ARG A 595 49.53 1.95 -50.66
N GLU A 596 50.04 3.08 -50.19
CA GLU A 596 50.70 3.10 -48.89
C GLU A 596 49.72 3.46 -47.77
N VAL A 597 49.91 2.85 -46.60
CA VAL A 597 49.11 3.04 -45.39
C VAL A 597 50.08 3.28 -44.23
N ARG A 598 50.06 4.47 -43.64
CA ARG A 598 50.99 4.90 -42.59
C ARG A 598 50.22 5.49 -41.40
N CYS A 599 50.57 5.11 -40.18
CA CYS A 599 50.03 5.75 -38.98
C CYS A 599 50.84 7.02 -38.69
N LEU A 600 50.18 8.18 -38.63
CA LEU A 600 50.85 9.47 -38.43
C LEU A 600 50.26 10.22 -37.24
N THR A 601 51.14 10.87 -36.48
CA THR A 601 50.78 11.90 -35.51
C THR A 601 50.31 13.19 -36.24
N PRO A 602 49.64 14.13 -35.55
CA PRO A 602 49.29 15.43 -36.11
C PRO A 602 50.46 16.20 -36.75
N ASP A 603 51.68 16.02 -36.22
CA ASP A 603 52.93 16.60 -36.74
C ASP A 603 53.51 15.84 -37.94
N LYS A 604 52.74 14.92 -38.54
CA LYS A 604 53.10 14.07 -39.69
C LYS A 604 54.29 13.14 -39.43
N GLN A 605 54.56 12.81 -38.18
CA GLN A 605 55.59 11.83 -37.80
C GLN A 605 54.98 10.44 -37.66
N HIS A 606 55.75 9.40 -37.95
CA HIS A 606 55.26 8.03 -37.89
C HIS A 606 55.08 7.56 -36.43
N SER A 607 53.89 7.08 -36.08
CA SER A 607 53.59 6.50 -34.75
C SER A 607 53.21 5.01 -34.87
N PRO A 608 53.52 4.17 -33.86
CA PRO A 608 53.00 2.80 -33.78
C PRO A 608 51.62 2.69 -33.10
N GLU A 609 51.04 3.81 -32.61
CA GLU A 609 49.91 3.81 -31.66
C GLU A 609 48.52 3.69 -32.31
N CYS A 610 48.42 3.67 -33.65
CA CYS A 610 47.13 3.47 -34.31
C CYS A 610 46.63 2.02 -34.19
N SER A 611 45.33 1.86 -33.88
CA SER A 611 44.62 0.58 -33.84
C SER A 611 44.81 -0.24 -35.11
N LEU A 612 45.26 -1.49 -34.99
CA LEU A 612 45.43 -2.40 -36.13
C LEU A 612 44.09 -2.85 -36.74
N THR A 613 43.00 -2.77 -35.99
CA THR A 613 41.64 -3.16 -36.46
C THR A 613 41.10 -2.16 -37.48
N ASP A 614 41.48 -0.89 -37.35
CA ASP A 614 41.06 0.22 -38.22
C ASP A 614 42.07 0.49 -39.35
N LYS A 615 43.10 -0.36 -39.50
CA LYS A 615 44.13 -0.23 -40.52
C LYS A 615 43.51 -0.46 -41.91
N PRO A 616 43.49 0.54 -42.81
CA PRO A 616 42.93 0.37 -44.14
C PRO A 616 43.70 -0.64 -45.00
N ASP A 617 43.00 -1.33 -45.91
CA ASP A 617 43.61 -2.31 -46.81
C ASP A 617 44.70 -1.69 -47.69
N GLN A 618 45.84 -2.39 -47.81
CA GLN A 618 46.98 -1.93 -48.59
C GLN A 618 46.88 -2.32 -50.07
N GLU A 619 46.10 -3.34 -50.39
CA GLU A 619 45.92 -3.91 -51.74
C GLU A 619 44.43 -4.12 -52.05
N GLN A 620 44.03 -3.92 -53.31
CA GLN A 620 42.67 -4.18 -53.77
C GLN A 620 42.63 -4.73 -55.21
N LEU A 621 41.57 -5.48 -55.52
CA LEU A 621 41.30 -5.99 -56.86
C LEU A 621 40.70 -4.90 -57.77
N CYS A 622 41.21 -4.81 -58.98
CA CYS A 622 40.80 -3.87 -60.03
C CYS A 622 40.60 -4.59 -61.37
N ASN A 623 40.07 -3.92 -62.39
CA ASN A 623 40.10 -4.48 -63.77
C ASN A 623 39.11 -5.64 -64.03
N THR A 624 38.15 -5.93 -63.14
CA THR A 624 37.32 -7.16 -63.14
C THR A 624 36.47 -7.44 -64.41
N ILE A 625 36.45 -6.53 -65.38
CA ILE A 625 35.78 -6.68 -66.68
C ILE A 625 36.54 -7.72 -67.54
N PRO A 626 35.87 -8.74 -68.10
CA PRO A 626 36.51 -9.69 -69.02
C PRO A 626 36.92 -9.00 -70.33
N CYS A 627 38.14 -9.29 -70.80
CA CYS A 627 38.66 -8.78 -72.07
C CYS A 627 37.86 -9.40 -73.24
N SER A 628 37.03 -8.64 -73.96
CA SER A 628 36.37 -9.14 -75.19
C SER A 628 37.24 -8.90 -76.43
N PRO A 629 37.12 -9.75 -77.47
CA PRO A 629 37.65 -9.44 -78.79
C PRO A 629 36.79 -8.38 -79.53
N GLN A 630 37.29 -7.96 -80.69
CA GLN A 630 36.91 -6.77 -81.49
C GLN A 630 35.43 -6.73 -81.97
N VAL A 631 34.95 -5.52 -82.26
CA VAL A 631 33.55 -5.22 -82.66
C VAL A 631 33.26 -5.64 -84.12
N ALA A 632 32.07 -6.20 -84.35
CA ALA A 632 31.63 -6.76 -85.63
C ALA A 632 30.68 -5.82 -86.41
N ASP A 633 31.23 -4.87 -87.15
CA ASP A 633 30.48 -4.13 -88.19
C ASP A 633 31.45 -3.67 -89.30
N GLU A 634 31.46 -4.38 -90.45
CA GLU A 634 32.45 -4.12 -91.51
C GLU A 634 32.17 -2.85 -92.34
N ASN A 635 30.95 -2.34 -92.30
CA ASN A 635 30.46 -1.32 -93.25
C ASN A 635 30.75 0.15 -92.84
N CYS A 636 31.45 0.36 -91.71
CA CYS A 636 31.85 1.68 -91.22
C CYS A 636 33.29 1.61 -90.67
N ARG A 637 34.27 1.75 -91.56
CA ARG A 637 35.71 1.78 -91.24
C ARG A 637 36.29 3.18 -91.47
N ASP A 638 37.34 3.52 -90.73
CA ASP A 638 38.07 4.77 -90.93
C ASP A 638 38.93 4.66 -92.20
N LEU A 639 38.73 5.59 -93.14
CA LEU A 639 39.47 5.67 -94.41
C LEU A 639 40.82 6.41 -94.26
N ARG A 640 41.06 7.05 -93.10
CA ARG A 640 42.27 7.79 -92.80
C ARG A 640 42.89 7.38 -91.47
N HIS A 641 44.21 7.34 -91.44
CA HIS A 641 45.03 6.94 -90.29
C HIS A 641 45.08 8.03 -89.20
N ASN A 642 44.74 9.28 -89.51
CA ASN A 642 44.73 10.40 -88.57
C ASN A 642 43.35 10.70 -87.93
N CYS A 643 42.41 9.75 -87.97
CA CYS A 643 41.03 9.95 -87.50
C CYS A 643 40.86 10.20 -85.99
N VAL A 644 41.82 9.79 -85.16
CA VAL A 644 41.84 10.12 -83.72
C VAL A 644 41.96 11.65 -83.51
N MET A 645 42.79 12.34 -84.31
CA MET A 645 42.95 13.79 -84.25
C MET A 645 41.66 14.53 -84.67
N VAL A 646 40.92 13.96 -85.63
CA VAL A 646 39.63 14.51 -86.10
C VAL A 646 38.58 14.49 -84.99
N VAL A 647 38.56 13.44 -84.17
CA VAL A 647 37.70 13.35 -82.98
C VAL A 647 38.14 14.35 -81.90
N GLN A 648 39.45 14.41 -81.58
CA GLN A 648 39.97 15.32 -80.55
C GLN A 648 39.74 16.80 -80.90
N ALA A 649 39.90 17.18 -82.17
CA ALA A 649 39.62 18.52 -82.68
C ALA A 649 38.11 18.80 -82.89
N ARG A 650 37.22 17.87 -82.52
CA ARG A 650 35.74 17.96 -82.67
C ARG A 650 35.27 18.18 -84.12
N LEU A 651 36.07 17.78 -85.11
CA LEU A 651 35.80 18.01 -86.53
C LEU A 651 34.77 17.04 -87.14
N CYS A 652 34.35 16.01 -86.41
CA CYS A 652 33.30 15.05 -86.78
C CYS A 652 31.91 15.67 -87.07
N VAL A 653 31.71 16.97 -86.79
CA VAL A 653 30.50 17.71 -87.15
C VAL A 653 30.42 17.94 -88.66
N TYR A 654 31.56 18.10 -89.34
CA TYR A 654 31.61 18.33 -90.78
C TYR A 654 31.48 17.01 -91.56
N SER A 655 30.66 17.01 -92.61
CA SER A 655 30.33 15.81 -93.41
C SER A 655 31.57 15.10 -93.95
N TYR A 656 32.53 15.83 -94.50
CA TYR A 656 33.79 15.29 -95.02
C TYR A 656 34.53 14.40 -93.99
N TYR A 657 34.69 14.91 -92.77
CA TYR A 657 35.36 14.20 -91.69
C TYR A 657 34.52 13.04 -91.14
N LYS A 658 33.19 13.20 -91.08
CA LYS A 658 32.27 12.16 -90.66
C LYS A 658 32.30 10.93 -91.58
N THR A 659 32.50 11.12 -92.89
CA THR A 659 32.64 10.00 -93.85
C THR A 659 34.05 9.43 -93.88
N ALA A 660 35.09 10.28 -93.82
CA ALA A 660 36.49 9.83 -93.83
C ALA A 660 36.90 9.08 -92.54
N CYS A 661 36.23 9.37 -91.43
CA CYS A 661 36.51 8.83 -90.09
C CYS A 661 35.25 8.20 -89.46
N CYS A 662 34.59 7.31 -90.21
CA CYS A 662 33.30 6.72 -89.85
C CYS A 662 33.32 6.05 -88.48
N ALA A 663 34.30 5.17 -88.20
CA ALA A 663 34.38 4.40 -86.95
C ALA A 663 34.74 5.30 -85.76
N SER A 664 35.76 6.16 -85.93
CA SER A 664 36.18 7.11 -84.89
C SER A 664 35.09 8.12 -84.52
N CYS A 665 34.38 8.67 -85.51
CA CYS A 665 33.30 9.63 -85.28
C CYS A 665 32.01 8.97 -84.73
N THR A 666 31.69 7.74 -85.10
CA THR A 666 30.54 7.01 -84.51
C THR A 666 30.83 6.55 -83.08
N GLN A 667 32.02 6.03 -82.80
CA GLN A 667 32.40 5.59 -81.44
C GLN A 667 32.48 6.76 -80.46
N SER A 668 32.96 7.93 -80.89
CA SER A 668 32.94 9.15 -80.06
C SER A 668 31.52 9.67 -79.84
N ALA A 669 30.65 9.64 -80.86
CA ALA A 669 29.23 9.99 -80.70
C ALA A 669 28.48 9.01 -79.76
N GLN A 670 28.85 7.73 -79.72
CA GLN A 670 28.31 6.76 -78.76
C GLN A 670 28.79 7.04 -77.33
N ARG A 671 30.06 7.44 -77.13
CA ARG A 671 30.56 7.86 -75.81
C ARG A 671 29.87 9.13 -75.31
N ALA A 672 29.66 10.10 -76.19
CA ALA A 672 28.97 11.36 -75.88
C ALA A 672 27.45 11.22 -75.62
N LYS A 673 26.88 10.01 -75.76
CA LYS A 673 25.50 9.67 -75.36
C LYS A 673 25.41 8.88 -74.04
N ARG A 674 26.55 8.59 -73.38
CA ARG A 674 26.62 7.85 -72.11
C ARG A 674 27.05 8.73 -70.92
N HIS A 675 27.26 10.01 -71.18
CA HIS A 675 27.34 11.12 -70.22
C HIS A 675 26.30 12.16 -70.63
#